data_AF-A0A5J4UMB6-F1
#
_entry.id   AF-A0A5J4UMB6-F1
#
_cell.length_a   1.000
_cell.length_b   1.000
_cell.length_c   1.000
_cell.angle_alpha   90.00
_cell.angle_beta   90.00
_cell.angle_gamma   90.00
#
_symmetry.space_group_name_H-M   'P 1'
#
loop_
_entity.id
_entity.type
_entity.pdbx_description
1 polymer ?
#
loop_
_entity_poly.entity_id
_entity_poly.type
_entity_poly.pdbx_seq_one_letter_code
_entity_poly.pdbx_strand_id
1 'polypeptide(L)'
;MDETSISSTFEISPNQSLPRKFTNNPNIGGLSNILINENGQFHITGSALFESIQFTMLGQASLQNGGAINANLTSSSSNLTINVCIFDQCKAISNGGALYLYIIDRTEITLSTVLITGCEAQNEGGAFWCSINNGAKLTVQGGMDFIDCRTLSDSGYGGALYASINGENSQLIFKFYLTFQRCSGQSGGGMCLLVQSGGSFTITHTCYFTNCSSSTSGGGLYLETNNGTVNFNPTEQIVIENCTCDGYGGGIYCSIRNNGQISLNNIKFSKCNSQGSGGGIYAIIESEGQLTLDNQCELYQCESHGNGGGIYIRINFTAQFLFLIKDTLIHQCTSLNSTNSSLSYPESGFGGGLFLGGLGDYDPSTEMIDLRGMNIYNNSADKYGQNLYIVMRDVVRLCQYGILGEFVKGYYSDGVSNQYELWGISLDLSTFNSSSPQTIEQQQQPLEPLWGTLGILNRTQVIVNVSNPNGKLIFQIEGQKMIQGYLNVKIFELRDKTQEEIDQEQKEIKYKHNKNILKSLKRNSQQTVIIPKQQTENQQQVSISSNSRIERNLRIYDNEIIYPPEDGSSIPIQIEGEIESEQTAQFGMNDYKWFNYKQKVYGIVISNDRIIFTGKDGLTIEEDANAAILLKVIIEEEAADVESEIGSPQKDVEKEEQEKGLALGFIVGIAVGALAIVAMIIIIIIVAFAVSKMMQ
;
A
#
# COMPACT_ATOMS: atom_id res chain seq x y z
N MET A 1 9.00 -20.61 -53.55
CA MET A 1 7.81 -21.44 -53.78
C MET A 1 6.87 -21.09 -52.67
N ASP A 2 5.65 -20.66 -52.98
CA ASP A 2 4.75 -20.07 -51.99
C ASP A 2 4.17 -21.13 -51.03
N GLU A 3 4.30 -22.40 -51.39
CA GLU A 3 4.05 -23.56 -50.53
C GLU A 3 5.12 -24.63 -50.76
N THR A 4 5.44 -25.39 -49.71
CA THR A 4 6.33 -26.57 -49.71
C THR A 4 5.95 -27.47 -48.53
N SER A 5 6.17 -28.77 -48.61
CA SER A 5 5.91 -29.69 -47.50
C SER A 5 7.18 -30.42 -47.02
N ILE A 6 7.20 -30.74 -45.72
CA ILE A 6 8.23 -31.60 -45.11
C ILE A 6 7.60 -32.86 -44.53
N SER A 7 8.21 -34.01 -44.79
CA SER A 7 7.71 -35.35 -44.40
C SER A 7 8.74 -36.18 -43.62
N SER A 8 9.90 -35.60 -43.33
CA SER A 8 10.96 -36.15 -42.49
C SER A 8 11.64 -35.01 -41.73
N THR A 9 12.35 -35.33 -40.64
CA THR A 9 13.21 -34.38 -39.95
C THR A 9 14.25 -33.76 -40.90
N PHE A 10 14.47 -32.46 -40.75
CA PHE A 10 15.33 -31.64 -41.60
C PHE A 10 16.44 -31.02 -40.74
N GLU A 11 17.66 -31.54 -40.91
CA GLU A 11 18.82 -31.22 -40.08
C GLU A 11 19.50 -29.89 -40.45
N ILE A 12 19.81 -29.09 -39.42
CA ILE A 12 20.61 -27.85 -39.52
C ILE A 12 21.70 -27.89 -38.43
N SER A 13 22.91 -28.28 -38.81
CA SER A 13 24.03 -28.54 -37.90
C SER A 13 25.07 -27.39 -37.83
N PRO A 14 25.93 -27.32 -36.78
CA PRO A 14 26.84 -26.19 -36.54
C PRO A 14 27.92 -25.97 -37.60
N ASN A 15 28.17 -26.95 -38.48
CA ASN A 15 29.27 -26.93 -39.44
C ASN A 15 29.03 -26.01 -40.66
N GLN A 16 28.00 -25.16 -40.61
CA GLN A 16 27.62 -24.24 -41.70
C GLN A 16 28.13 -22.83 -41.37
N SER A 17 28.92 -22.24 -42.27
CA SER A 17 29.59 -20.94 -42.07
C SER A 17 28.65 -19.72 -42.11
N LEU A 18 27.39 -19.92 -42.49
CA LEU A 18 26.33 -18.90 -42.49
C LEU A 18 25.01 -19.54 -42.03
N PRO A 19 24.11 -18.81 -41.36
CA PRO A 19 22.79 -19.33 -40.99
C PRO A 19 21.98 -19.78 -42.21
N ARG A 20 21.33 -20.95 -42.11
CA ARG A 20 20.47 -21.47 -43.17
C ARG A 20 19.17 -20.66 -43.21
N LYS A 21 18.93 -19.97 -44.33
CA LYS A 21 17.79 -19.04 -44.50
C LYS A 21 16.59 -19.69 -45.18
N PHE A 22 15.40 -19.42 -44.65
CA PHE A 22 14.10 -19.75 -45.22
C PHE A 22 13.26 -18.46 -45.28
N THR A 23 12.83 -18.09 -46.49
CA THR A 23 12.23 -16.79 -46.78
C THR A 23 11.18 -16.92 -47.89
N ASN A 24 10.18 -16.04 -47.90
CA ASN A 24 9.20 -15.86 -48.99
C ASN A 24 9.78 -15.46 -50.38
N ASN A 25 11.05 -15.06 -50.44
CA ASN A 25 11.78 -14.65 -51.66
C ASN A 25 11.49 -15.55 -52.89
N PRO A 26 11.08 -14.99 -54.05
CA PRO A 26 11.04 -13.56 -54.40
C PRO A 26 9.70 -12.86 -54.15
N ASN A 27 8.77 -13.49 -53.40
CA ASN A 27 7.45 -12.93 -53.16
C ASN A 27 7.53 -11.80 -52.11
N ILE A 28 7.04 -10.61 -52.42
CA ILE A 28 7.20 -9.40 -51.59
C ILE A 28 5.85 -9.05 -50.95
N GLY A 29 5.76 -9.20 -49.62
CA GLY A 29 4.59 -8.77 -48.83
C GLY A 29 3.58 -9.86 -48.46
N GLY A 30 3.88 -11.13 -48.71
CA GLY A 30 3.08 -12.28 -48.27
C GLY A 30 3.90 -13.32 -47.51
N LEU A 31 3.24 -14.26 -46.84
CA LEU A 31 3.87 -15.42 -46.22
C LEU A 31 4.11 -16.53 -47.26
N SER A 32 5.02 -17.47 -46.96
CA SER A 32 5.11 -18.76 -47.65
C SER A 32 4.84 -19.92 -46.70
N ASN A 33 4.08 -20.90 -47.16
CA ASN A 33 3.63 -22.05 -46.37
C ASN A 33 4.69 -23.16 -46.33
N ILE A 34 4.96 -23.66 -45.12
CA ILE A 34 5.65 -24.94 -44.90
C ILE A 34 4.65 -25.89 -44.23
N LEU A 35 4.17 -26.86 -45.00
CA LEU A 35 3.22 -27.87 -44.55
C LEU A 35 3.96 -29.03 -43.89
N ILE A 36 3.65 -29.26 -42.61
CA ILE A 36 4.35 -30.25 -41.78
C ILE A 36 3.50 -31.51 -41.71
N ASN A 37 4.00 -32.60 -42.30
CA ASN A 37 3.38 -33.92 -42.15
C ASN A 37 3.87 -34.57 -40.85
N GLU A 38 3.21 -35.64 -40.42
CA GLU A 38 3.44 -36.41 -39.18
C GLU A 38 4.91 -36.49 -38.70
N ASN A 39 5.84 -36.83 -39.60
CA ASN A 39 7.27 -37.05 -39.30
C ASN A 39 8.18 -35.87 -39.73
N GLY A 40 7.61 -34.72 -40.11
CA GLY A 40 8.35 -33.52 -40.51
C GLY A 40 8.69 -32.62 -39.32
N GLN A 41 9.90 -32.06 -39.29
CA GLN A 41 10.36 -31.10 -38.28
C GLN A 41 11.66 -30.44 -38.75
N PHE A 42 11.92 -29.19 -38.35
CA PHE A 42 13.28 -28.62 -38.41
C PHE A 42 14.03 -28.95 -37.11
N HIS A 43 15.07 -29.78 -37.19
CA HIS A 43 15.98 -30.02 -36.06
C HIS A 43 17.22 -29.14 -36.20
N ILE A 44 17.48 -28.32 -35.19
CA ILE A 44 18.42 -27.20 -35.28
C ILE A 44 19.44 -27.29 -34.14
N THR A 45 20.69 -27.56 -34.48
CA THR A 45 21.83 -27.48 -33.56
C THR A 45 22.83 -26.40 -33.98
N GLY A 46 22.86 -26.05 -35.27
CA GLY A 46 23.59 -24.91 -35.82
C GLY A 46 22.75 -23.63 -35.87
N SER A 47 22.92 -22.85 -36.94
CA SER A 47 22.29 -21.54 -37.10
C SER A 47 21.26 -21.50 -38.23
N ALA A 48 20.10 -20.89 -37.98
CA ALA A 48 18.98 -20.82 -38.92
C ALA A 48 18.25 -19.47 -38.85
N LEU A 49 17.63 -19.06 -39.96
CA LEU A 49 16.76 -17.89 -40.05
C LEU A 49 15.48 -18.27 -40.80
N PHE A 50 14.32 -18.04 -40.18
CA PHE A 50 13.00 -18.15 -40.80
C PHE A 50 12.35 -16.78 -40.83
N GLU A 51 11.91 -16.34 -42.01
CA GLU A 51 11.34 -15.02 -42.21
C GLU A 51 10.14 -15.05 -43.16
N SER A 52 9.00 -14.50 -42.74
CA SER A 52 7.74 -14.52 -43.51
C SER A 52 7.27 -15.94 -43.86
N ILE A 53 7.32 -16.86 -42.88
CA ILE A 53 6.94 -18.27 -43.05
C ILE A 53 5.71 -18.60 -42.19
N GLN A 54 4.72 -19.28 -42.78
CA GLN A 54 3.67 -19.97 -42.04
C GLN A 54 3.98 -21.46 -41.95
N PHE A 55 4.03 -22.01 -40.75
CA PHE A 55 4.09 -23.45 -40.50
C PHE A 55 2.68 -23.95 -40.16
N THR A 56 2.15 -24.88 -40.93
CA THR A 56 0.84 -25.52 -40.66
C THR A 56 1.04 -27.04 -40.62
N MET A 57 0.59 -27.70 -39.55
CA MET A 57 0.67 -29.16 -39.43
C MET A 57 -0.57 -29.84 -40.02
N LEU A 58 -0.35 -30.87 -40.86
CA LEU A 58 -1.40 -31.57 -41.61
C LEU A 58 -1.90 -32.87 -40.95
N GLY A 59 -1.43 -33.21 -39.75
CA GLY A 59 -1.68 -34.51 -39.12
C GLY A 59 -1.44 -34.53 -37.62
N GLN A 60 -1.29 -35.73 -37.07
CA GLN A 60 -0.91 -35.94 -35.67
C GLN A 60 0.62 -35.81 -35.51
N ALA A 61 1.07 -35.51 -34.30
CA ALA A 61 2.50 -35.50 -33.97
C ALA A 61 3.04 -36.93 -33.84
N SER A 62 4.13 -37.27 -34.54
CA SER A 62 4.97 -38.45 -34.19
C SER A 62 6.22 -38.09 -33.39
N LEU A 63 6.57 -36.80 -33.31
CA LEU A 63 7.82 -36.31 -32.72
C LEU A 63 7.59 -35.74 -31.30
N GLN A 64 8.57 -35.96 -30.42
CA GLN A 64 8.44 -35.67 -28.99
C GLN A 64 8.39 -34.18 -28.67
N ASN A 65 9.30 -33.39 -29.27
CA ASN A 65 9.52 -32.00 -28.90
C ASN A 65 9.53 -31.11 -30.15
N GLY A 66 8.88 -29.95 -30.12
CA GLY A 66 9.03 -28.90 -31.13
C GLY A 66 8.38 -29.24 -32.46
N GLY A 67 7.04 -29.33 -32.49
CA GLY A 67 6.29 -29.90 -33.62
C GLY A 67 6.56 -29.27 -34.98
N ALA A 68 6.96 -27.99 -35.04
CA ALA A 68 7.54 -27.39 -36.23
C ALA A 68 9.07 -27.24 -36.14
N ILE A 69 9.57 -26.71 -35.02
CA ILE A 69 11.00 -26.43 -34.80
C ILE A 69 11.45 -26.98 -33.45
N ASN A 70 12.53 -27.76 -33.48
CA ASN A 70 13.21 -28.36 -32.33
C ASN A 70 14.67 -27.89 -32.32
N ALA A 71 14.97 -26.88 -31.51
CA ALA A 71 16.25 -26.19 -31.47
C ALA A 71 17.02 -26.49 -30.18
N ASN A 72 18.22 -27.03 -30.32
CA ASN A 72 19.13 -27.40 -29.23
C ASN A 72 20.45 -26.65 -29.43
N LEU A 73 20.48 -25.41 -28.99
CA LEU A 73 21.51 -24.42 -29.31
C LEU A 73 22.59 -24.44 -28.22
N THR A 74 23.50 -25.40 -28.35
CA THR A 74 24.56 -25.71 -27.37
C THR A 74 25.96 -25.24 -27.76
N SER A 75 26.11 -24.60 -28.92
CA SER A 75 27.32 -23.85 -29.27
C SER A 75 27.05 -22.36 -29.15
N SER A 76 28.00 -21.61 -28.58
CA SER A 76 27.96 -20.13 -28.54
C SER A 76 28.06 -19.47 -29.93
N SER A 77 28.27 -20.27 -30.99
CA SER A 77 28.17 -19.86 -32.40
C SER A 77 26.80 -20.11 -33.05
N SER A 78 25.90 -20.84 -32.38
CA SER A 78 24.58 -21.19 -32.91
C SER A 78 23.58 -20.07 -32.68
N ASN A 79 22.82 -19.70 -33.70
CA ASN A 79 21.84 -18.62 -33.63
C ASN A 79 20.56 -18.97 -34.42
N LEU A 80 19.42 -18.86 -33.76
CA LEU A 80 18.09 -19.01 -34.36
C LEU A 80 17.41 -17.64 -34.44
N THR A 81 17.02 -17.24 -35.64
CA THR A 81 16.14 -16.08 -35.86
C THR A 81 14.81 -16.55 -36.44
N ILE A 82 13.71 -16.11 -35.83
CA ILE A 82 12.35 -16.27 -36.36
C ILE A 82 11.78 -14.85 -36.46
N ASN A 83 11.27 -14.46 -37.61
CA ASN A 83 10.81 -13.09 -37.89
C ASN A 83 9.54 -13.08 -38.77
N VAL A 84 8.43 -12.52 -38.27
CA VAL A 84 7.14 -12.46 -39.01
C VAL A 84 6.70 -13.87 -39.42
N CYS A 85 6.59 -14.77 -38.44
CA CYS A 85 6.20 -16.16 -38.68
C CYS A 85 4.87 -16.51 -38.01
N ILE A 86 4.13 -17.43 -38.63
CA ILE A 86 2.92 -18.04 -38.06
C ILE A 86 3.19 -19.51 -37.79
N PHE A 87 2.76 -20.01 -36.62
CA PHE A 87 2.68 -21.43 -36.32
C PHE A 87 1.23 -21.78 -36.04
N ASP A 88 0.65 -22.58 -36.94
CA ASP A 88 -0.78 -22.92 -36.98
C ASP A 88 -0.97 -24.42 -36.74
N GLN A 89 -1.73 -24.74 -35.70
CA GLN A 89 -2.14 -26.09 -35.31
C GLN A 89 -1.00 -27.12 -35.17
N CYS A 90 0.22 -26.64 -34.90
CA CYS A 90 1.41 -27.47 -34.75
C CYS A 90 1.37 -28.27 -33.43
N LYS A 91 1.78 -29.55 -33.47
CA LYS A 91 1.63 -30.47 -32.34
C LYS A 91 2.91 -31.24 -32.00
N ALA A 92 3.08 -31.58 -30.73
CA ALA A 92 4.19 -32.40 -30.22
C ALA A 92 3.69 -33.48 -29.24
N ILE A 93 4.34 -34.65 -29.20
CA ILE A 93 3.96 -35.73 -28.27
C ILE A 93 4.27 -35.38 -26.80
N SER A 94 5.26 -34.53 -26.52
CA SER A 94 5.60 -34.10 -25.16
C SER A 94 5.56 -32.58 -25.02
N ASN A 95 6.50 -31.85 -25.63
CA ASN A 95 6.76 -30.44 -25.28
C ASN A 95 6.83 -29.53 -26.51
N GLY A 96 6.30 -28.30 -26.43
CA GLY A 96 6.45 -27.30 -27.48
C GLY A 96 5.74 -27.68 -28.78
N GLY A 97 4.41 -27.54 -28.84
CA GLY A 97 3.61 -27.96 -30.02
C GLY A 97 4.07 -27.30 -31.32
N ALA A 98 4.46 -26.02 -31.28
CA ALA A 98 5.14 -25.34 -32.37
C ALA A 98 6.67 -25.36 -32.23
N LEU A 99 7.17 -24.87 -31.09
CA LEU A 99 8.59 -24.55 -30.90
C LEU A 99 9.11 -25.18 -29.60
N TYR A 100 10.26 -25.84 -29.69
CA TYR A 100 11.07 -26.28 -28.55
C TYR A 100 12.46 -25.67 -28.67
N LEU A 101 12.94 -25.00 -27.62
CA LEU A 101 14.17 -24.21 -27.63
C LEU A 101 14.99 -24.41 -26.36
N TYR A 102 16.01 -25.27 -26.44
CA TYR A 102 17.02 -25.43 -25.41
C TYR A 102 18.24 -24.54 -25.73
N ILE A 103 18.62 -23.65 -24.81
CA ILE A 103 19.74 -22.71 -24.95
C ILE A 103 20.65 -22.79 -23.73
N ILE A 104 21.96 -22.77 -23.95
CA ILE A 104 22.98 -22.86 -22.91
C ILE A 104 24.23 -22.01 -23.27
N ASP A 105 25.14 -21.85 -22.30
CA ASP A 105 26.50 -21.31 -22.43
C ASP A 105 26.63 -19.95 -23.15
N ARG A 106 25.99 -18.91 -22.57
CA ARG A 106 26.06 -17.50 -23.01
C ARG A 106 25.66 -17.21 -24.46
N THR A 107 24.93 -18.13 -25.08
CA THR A 107 24.32 -17.92 -26.40
C THR A 107 23.20 -16.86 -26.31
N GLU A 108 23.27 -15.78 -27.12
CA GLU A 108 22.20 -14.78 -27.23
C GLU A 108 21.31 -15.06 -28.47
N ILE A 109 20.02 -15.31 -28.25
CA ILE A 109 19.02 -15.62 -29.27
C ILE A 109 17.98 -14.48 -29.37
N THR A 110 17.56 -14.15 -30.59
CA THR A 110 16.55 -13.13 -30.86
C THR A 110 15.40 -13.67 -31.69
N LEU A 111 14.18 -13.53 -31.18
CA LEU A 111 12.92 -13.82 -31.89
C LEU A 111 12.14 -12.52 -32.13
N SER A 112 11.35 -12.48 -33.20
CA SER A 112 10.61 -11.30 -33.66
C SER A 112 9.28 -11.71 -34.28
N THR A 113 8.23 -10.91 -34.01
CA THR A 113 6.85 -11.02 -34.52
C THR A 113 6.40 -12.44 -34.85
N VAL A 114 5.85 -13.15 -33.85
CA VAL A 114 5.39 -14.53 -34.00
C VAL A 114 3.94 -14.68 -33.54
N LEU A 115 3.08 -15.19 -34.41
CA LEU A 115 1.72 -15.63 -34.07
C LEU A 115 1.72 -17.16 -33.94
N ILE A 116 1.18 -17.69 -32.84
CA ILE A 116 1.06 -19.11 -32.58
C ILE A 116 -0.38 -19.42 -32.20
N THR A 117 -1.05 -20.27 -32.99
CA THR A 117 -2.50 -20.47 -32.92
C THR A 117 -2.88 -21.95 -32.95
N GLY A 118 -3.71 -22.39 -31.99
CA GLY A 118 -4.25 -23.76 -31.92
C GLY A 118 -3.20 -24.86 -31.70
N CYS A 119 -2.01 -24.52 -31.21
CA CYS A 119 -0.90 -25.47 -31.01
C CYS A 119 -1.04 -26.27 -29.72
N GLU A 120 -0.65 -27.55 -29.77
CA GLU A 120 -0.93 -28.51 -28.70
C GLU A 120 0.29 -29.39 -28.35
N ALA A 121 0.51 -29.63 -27.07
CA ALA A 121 1.49 -30.60 -26.57
C ALA A 121 0.87 -31.40 -25.40
N GLN A 122 1.48 -32.50 -24.98
CA GLN A 122 0.98 -33.23 -23.79
C GLN A 122 1.40 -32.51 -22.49
N ASN A 123 2.69 -32.29 -22.30
CA ASN A 123 3.27 -32.08 -20.98
C ASN A 123 3.63 -30.62 -20.68
N GLU A 124 4.44 -29.97 -21.51
CA GLU A 124 5.00 -28.66 -21.18
C GLU A 124 5.03 -27.72 -22.40
N GLY A 125 4.45 -26.53 -22.27
CA GLY A 125 4.47 -25.49 -23.32
C GLY A 125 3.67 -25.91 -24.54
N GLY A 126 2.34 -25.86 -24.46
CA GLY A 126 1.46 -26.35 -25.53
C GLY A 126 1.76 -25.76 -26.92
N ALA A 127 2.21 -24.51 -26.95
CA ALA A 127 2.77 -23.87 -28.13
C ALA A 127 4.31 -23.82 -28.12
N PHE A 128 4.90 -23.27 -27.06
CA PHE A 128 6.33 -22.97 -26.98
C PHE A 128 6.91 -23.47 -25.66
N TRP A 129 7.95 -24.29 -25.76
CA TRP A 129 8.80 -24.69 -24.64
C TRP A 129 10.18 -24.05 -24.79
N CYS A 130 10.69 -23.38 -23.75
CA CYS A 130 12.08 -22.94 -23.70
C CYS A 130 12.77 -23.21 -22.35
N SER A 131 14.04 -23.56 -22.41
CA SER A 131 14.93 -23.64 -21.26
C SER A 131 16.24 -22.91 -21.54
N ILE A 132 16.62 -22.01 -20.64
CA ILE A 132 17.67 -21.00 -20.82
C ILE A 132 18.66 -21.13 -19.65
N ASN A 133 19.87 -21.58 -19.95
CA ASN A 133 20.81 -22.10 -18.95
C ASN A 133 22.20 -21.43 -19.04
N ASN A 134 22.99 -21.49 -17.96
CA ASN A 134 24.41 -21.09 -17.91
C ASN A 134 24.71 -19.69 -18.50
N GLY A 135 23.90 -18.68 -18.17
CA GLY A 135 24.09 -17.32 -18.67
C GLY A 135 23.65 -17.09 -20.12
N ALA A 136 22.94 -18.04 -20.73
CA ALA A 136 22.31 -17.86 -22.04
C ALA A 136 21.13 -16.88 -21.97
N LYS A 137 20.71 -16.37 -23.13
CA LYS A 137 19.75 -15.27 -23.19
C LYS A 137 18.80 -15.40 -24.37
N LEU A 138 17.50 -15.29 -24.10
CA LEU A 138 16.46 -15.19 -25.11
C LEU A 138 15.82 -13.80 -25.03
N THR A 139 15.90 -13.04 -26.12
CA THR A 139 15.22 -11.75 -26.26
C THR A 139 14.15 -11.84 -27.34
N VAL A 140 12.89 -11.61 -26.97
CA VAL A 140 11.78 -11.45 -27.91
C VAL A 140 11.62 -9.95 -28.18
N GLN A 141 11.97 -9.52 -29.39
CA GLN A 141 12.08 -8.11 -29.78
C GLN A 141 10.84 -7.56 -30.50
N GLY A 142 10.07 -8.42 -31.16
CA GLY A 142 8.76 -8.09 -31.74
C GLY A 142 7.62 -8.66 -30.89
N GLY A 143 6.38 -8.49 -31.36
CA GLY A 143 5.20 -9.03 -30.67
C GLY A 143 5.18 -10.56 -30.65
N MET A 144 4.53 -11.16 -29.64
CA MET A 144 4.29 -12.60 -29.61
C MET A 144 2.87 -12.90 -29.14
N ASP A 145 2.09 -13.55 -30.01
CA ASP A 145 0.68 -13.84 -29.79
C ASP A 145 0.45 -15.36 -29.67
N PHE A 146 -0.14 -15.80 -28.57
CA PHE A 146 -0.58 -17.17 -28.33
C PHE A 146 -2.10 -17.23 -28.24
N ILE A 147 -2.72 -18.03 -29.10
CA ILE A 147 -4.18 -18.09 -29.24
C ILE A 147 -4.64 -19.56 -29.27
N ASP A 148 -5.63 -19.92 -28.45
CA ASP A 148 -6.22 -21.29 -28.38
C ASP A 148 -5.20 -22.44 -28.19
N CYS A 149 -4.01 -22.15 -27.65
CA CYS A 149 -2.96 -23.15 -27.41
C CYS A 149 -3.14 -23.89 -26.06
N ARG A 150 -2.79 -25.18 -25.99
CA ARG A 150 -2.99 -25.97 -24.75
C ARG A 150 -2.01 -27.12 -24.51
N THR A 151 -1.82 -27.44 -23.23
CA THR A 151 -1.32 -28.76 -22.79
C THR A 151 -2.48 -29.73 -22.58
N LEU A 152 -2.26 -31.02 -22.88
CA LEU A 152 -3.29 -32.06 -22.91
C LEU A 152 -3.21 -33.06 -21.75
N SER A 153 -2.12 -33.09 -20.98
CA SER A 153 -1.93 -33.97 -19.82
C SER A 153 -2.57 -33.40 -18.55
N ASP A 154 -3.07 -34.28 -17.69
CA ASP A 154 -3.44 -34.00 -16.29
C ASP A 154 -2.22 -33.62 -15.41
N SER A 155 -1.02 -33.53 -16.01
CA SER A 155 0.23 -33.00 -15.42
C SER A 155 0.78 -31.79 -16.19
N GLY A 156 -0.06 -31.09 -16.97
CA GLY A 156 0.36 -30.16 -18.02
C GLY A 156 0.73 -28.74 -17.56
N TYR A 157 1.96 -28.29 -17.83
CA TYR A 157 2.44 -26.96 -17.44
C TYR A 157 2.57 -25.98 -18.62
N GLY A 158 2.00 -24.79 -18.49
CA GLY A 158 2.15 -23.72 -19.50
C GLY A 158 1.34 -24.02 -20.75
N GLY A 159 0.04 -23.74 -20.71
CA GLY A 159 -0.90 -24.07 -21.79
C GLY A 159 -0.46 -23.53 -23.16
N ALA A 160 0.13 -22.34 -23.20
CA ALA A 160 0.87 -21.87 -24.37
C ALA A 160 2.40 -21.92 -24.16
N LEU A 161 2.92 -21.22 -23.15
CA LEU A 161 4.36 -21.07 -22.92
C LEU A 161 4.83 -21.77 -21.65
N TYR A 162 5.86 -22.61 -21.77
CA TYR A 162 6.68 -23.06 -20.65
C TYR A 162 8.07 -22.43 -20.75
N ALA A 163 8.49 -21.73 -19.70
CA ALA A 163 9.79 -21.07 -19.63
C ALA A 163 10.56 -21.44 -18.36
N SER A 164 11.71 -22.08 -18.52
CA SER A 164 12.66 -22.36 -17.46
C SER A 164 13.93 -21.51 -17.65
N ILE A 165 14.30 -20.69 -16.67
CA ILE A 165 15.50 -19.86 -16.70
C ILE A 165 16.36 -20.19 -15.47
N ASN A 166 17.53 -20.79 -15.68
CA ASN A 166 18.35 -21.35 -14.60
C ASN A 166 19.81 -20.90 -14.69
N GLY A 167 20.38 -20.49 -13.56
CA GLY A 167 21.79 -20.08 -13.44
C GLY A 167 22.02 -18.58 -13.60
N GLU A 168 23.07 -18.08 -12.97
CA GLU A 168 23.45 -16.66 -12.99
C GLU A 168 23.54 -16.09 -14.40
N ASN A 169 22.97 -14.90 -14.60
CA ASN A 169 22.91 -14.17 -15.87
C ASN A 169 22.05 -14.85 -16.95
N SER A 170 21.38 -15.98 -16.69
CA SER A 170 20.41 -16.54 -17.64
C SER A 170 19.19 -15.62 -17.72
N GLN A 171 18.71 -15.26 -18.92
CA GLN A 171 17.65 -14.25 -19.08
C GLN A 171 16.61 -14.60 -20.14
N LEU A 172 15.32 -14.40 -19.82
CA LEU A 172 14.23 -14.29 -20.78
C LEU A 172 13.64 -12.87 -20.73
N ILE A 173 13.68 -12.15 -21.85
CA ILE A 173 13.21 -10.76 -21.94
C ILE A 173 12.20 -10.61 -23.09
N PHE A 174 10.98 -10.20 -22.77
CA PHE A 174 9.99 -9.71 -23.73
C PHE A 174 10.03 -8.18 -23.79
N LYS A 175 10.43 -7.64 -24.95
CA LYS A 175 10.63 -6.19 -25.16
C LYS A 175 9.45 -5.47 -25.83
N PHE A 176 8.48 -6.23 -26.31
CA PHE A 176 7.28 -5.73 -27.00
C PHE A 176 6.05 -6.47 -26.47
N TYR A 177 4.90 -6.29 -27.12
CA TYR A 177 3.64 -6.83 -26.59
C TYR A 177 3.65 -8.37 -26.58
N LEU A 178 2.99 -8.95 -25.58
CA LEU A 178 2.85 -10.40 -25.40
C LEU A 178 1.38 -10.74 -25.10
N THR A 179 0.80 -11.69 -25.83
CA THR A 179 -0.63 -12.04 -25.71
C THR A 179 -0.80 -13.53 -25.44
N PHE A 180 -1.63 -13.87 -24.46
CA PHE A 180 -2.16 -15.21 -24.21
C PHE A 180 -3.68 -15.15 -24.21
N GLN A 181 -4.32 -15.78 -25.20
CA GLN A 181 -5.77 -15.73 -25.38
C GLN A 181 -6.38 -17.12 -25.49
N ARG A 182 -7.33 -17.45 -24.60
CA ARG A 182 -8.02 -18.76 -24.53
C ARG A 182 -7.08 -19.97 -24.40
N CYS A 183 -5.87 -19.76 -23.85
CA CYS A 183 -4.91 -20.83 -23.63
C CYS A 183 -5.22 -21.61 -22.34
N SER A 184 -5.01 -22.93 -22.32
CA SER A 184 -5.36 -23.78 -21.17
C SER A 184 -4.33 -24.86 -20.85
N GLY A 185 -4.16 -25.18 -19.57
CA GLY A 185 -3.31 -26.29 -19.10
C GLY A 185 -3.74 -26.79 -17.72
N GLN A 186 -2.96 -27.65 -17.08
CA GLN A 186 -3.22 -28.03 -15.68
C GLN A 186 -2.72 -26.94 -14.71
N SER A 187 -1.52 -26.40 -14.96
CA SER A 187 -0.97 -25.25 -14.23
C SER A 187 -0.39 -24.21 -15.20
N GLY A 188 -0.80 -22.95 -15.06
CA GLY A 188 -0.37 -21.86 -15.94
C GLY A 188 -1.07 -21.90 -17.29
N GLY A 189 -2.35 -21.49 -17.36
CA GLY A 189 -3.16 -21.61 -18.58
C GLY A 189 -2.58 -20.87 -19.79
N GLY A 190 -2.07 -19.65 -19.59
CA GLY A 190 -1.22 -18.97 -20.57
C GLY A 190 0.23 -19.43 -20.46
N MET A 191 0.85 -19.21 -19.29
CA MET A 191 2.29 -19.41 -19.08
C MET A 191 2.60 -20.18 -17.79
N CYS A 192 3.59 -21.07 -17.85
CA CYS A 192 4.35 -21.57 -16.71
C CYS A 192 5.77 -20.99 -16.75
N LEU A 193 6.22 -20.41 -15.65
CA LEU A 193 7.49 -19.71 -15.52
C LEU A 193 8.27 -20.20 -14.29
N LEU A 194 9.45 -20.78 -14.51
CA LEU A 194 10.36 -21.25 -13.46
C LEU A 194 11.67 -20.47 -13.54
N VAL A 195 12.02 -19.71 -12.50
CA VAL A 195 13.24 -18.87 -12.48
C VAL A 195 14.13 -19.23 -11.29
N GLN A 196 15.34 -19.70 -11.57
CA GLN A 196 16.16 -20.42 -10.59
C GLN A 196 17.64 -20.01 -10.62
N SER A 197 18.32 -20.11 -9.47
CA SER A 197 19.78 -20.10 -9.34
C SER A 197 20.51 -18.86 -9.92
N GLY A 198 19.94 -17.67 -9.79
CA GLY A 198 20.44 -16.41 -10.36
C GLY A 198 19.91 -16.10 -11.77
N GLY A 199 18.94 -16.87 -12.25
CA GLY A 199 18.20 -16.61 -13.49
C GLY A 199 17.25 -15.41 -13.38
N SER A 200 16.84 -14.88 -14.53
CA SER A 200 16.02 -13.66 -14.62
C SER A 200 14.93 -13.73 -15.70
N PHE A 201 13.77 -13.17 -15.39
CA PHE A 201 12.67 -12.95 -16.34
C PHE A 201 12.24 -11.48 -16.33
N THR A 202 11.94 -10.91 -17.50
CA THR A 202 11.48 -9.52 -17.59
C THR A 202 10.49 -9.28 -18.74
N ILE A 203 9.41 -8.56 -18.44
CA ILE A 203 8.52 -7.92 -19.42
C ILE A 203 8.67 -6.40 -19.28
N THR A 204 8.93 -5.69 -20.39
CA THR A 204 9.15 -4.22 -20.42
C THR A 204 8.07 -3.43 -21.15
N HIS A 205 7.01 -4.08 -21.64
CA HIS A 205 5.90 -3.48 -22.39
C HIS A 205 4.58 -4.14 -21.99
N THR A 206 3.45 -3.80 -22.61
CA THR A 206 2.16 -4.41 -22.26
C THR A 206 2.16 -5.93 -22.47
N CYS A 207 1.35 -6.62 -21.68
CA CYS A 207 1.12 -8.06 -21.76
C CYS A 207 -0.32 -8.36 -21.40
N TYR A 208 -0.92 -9.33 -22.09
CA TYR A 208 -2.33 -9.69 -21.95
C TYR A 208 -2.47 -11.19 -21.66
N PHE A 209 -3.15 -11.53 -20.57
CA PHE A 209 -3.70 -12.87 -20.35
C PHE A 209 -5.22 -12.72 -20.38
N THR A 210 -5.91 -13.41 -21.28
CA THR A 210 -7.35 -13.16 -21.52
C THR A 210 -8.11 -14.45 -21.80
N ASN A 211 -9.05 -14.81 -20.90
CA ASN A 211 -9.78 -16.08 -20.92
C ASN A 211 -8.88 -17.33 -20.82
N CYS A 212 -7.69 -17.21 -20.21
CA CYS A 212 -6.83 -18.38 -19.94
C CYS A 212 -7.33 -19.17 -18.72
N SER A 213 -7.22 -20.50 -18.76
CA SER A 213 -7.73 -21.37 -17.69
C SER A 213 -6.75 -22.46 -17.26
N SER A 214 -6.83 -22.85 -15.98
CA SER A 214 -6.08 -24.00 -15.46
C SER A 214 -6.87 -24.83 -14.44
N SER A 215 -6.56 -26.13 -14.32
CA SER A 215 -7.29 -27.04 -13.41
C SER A 215 -6.63 -27.23 -12.03
N THR A 216 -5.52 -26.54 -11.73
CA THR A 216 -4.80 -26.71 -10.44
C THR A 216 -4.17 -25.42 -9.91
N SER A 217 -3.37 -24.72 -10.71
CA SER A 217 -2.68 -23.50 -10.23
C SER A 217 -2.40 -22.50 -11.35
N GLY A 218 -2.86 -21.26 -11.21
CA GLY A 218 -2.52 -20.15 -12.10
C GLY A 218 -3.30 -20.17 -13.42
N GLY A 219 -4.53 -19.66 -13.41
CA GLY A 219 -5.39 -19.64 -14.61
C GLY A 219 -4.78 -18.85 -15.77
N GLY A 220 -4.18 -17.69 -15.50
CA GLY A 220 -3.31 -16.99 -16.45
C GLY A 220 -1.87 -17.50 -16.40
N LEU A 221 -1.26 -17.49 -15.20
CA LEU A 221 0.17 -17.70 -15.00
C LEU A 221 0.46 -18.54 -13.75
N TYR A 222 1.28 -19.59 -13.92
CA TYR A 222 1.96 -20.31 -12.85
C TYR A 222 3.42 -19.86 -12.78
N LEU A 223 3.90 -19.51 -11.58
CA LEU A 223 5.24 -18.95 -11.38
C LEU A 223 5.92 -19.60 -10.16
N GLU A 224 7.11 -20.17 -10.33
CA GLU A 224 8.01 -20.47 -9.21
C GLU A 224 9.33 -19.71 -9.35
N THR A 225 9.79 -19.10 -8.25
CA THR A 225 11.17 -18.59 -8.14
C THR A 225 11.90 -19.21 -6.95
N ASN A 226 13.14 -19.62 -7.20
CA ASN A 226 14.06 -20.23 -6.23
C ASN A 226 15.46 -19.63 -6.44
N ASN A 227 15.77 -18.55 -5.70
CA ASN A 227 16.91 -17.66 -5.97
C ASN A 227 16.87 -17.07 -7.39
N GLY A 228 15.70 -16.65 -7.90
CA GLY A 228 15.52 -16.05 -9.22
C GLY A 228 14.78 -14.70 -9.18
N THR A 229 14.98 -13.85 -10.19
CA THR A 229 14.34 -12.52 -10.26
C THR A 229 13.28 -12.46 -11.36
N VAL A 230 12.04 -12.14 -11.00
CA VAL A 230 10.92 -11.94 -11.94
C VAL A 230 10.44 -10.49 -11.88
N ASN A 231 10.65 -9.76 -12.98
CA ASN A 231 10.30 -8.34 -13.07
C ASN A 231 9.24 -8.11 -14.15
N PHE A 232 8.00 -7.87 -13.73
CA PHE A 232 6.99 -7.24 -14.57
C PHE A 232 7.14 -5.73 -14.37
N ASN A 233 7.79 -5.03 -15.31
CA ASN A 233 8.01 -3.59 -15.25
C ASN A 233 7.64 -2.95 -16.59
N PRO A 234 6.33 -2.83 -16.89
CA PRO A 234 5.87 -2.59 -18.24
C PRO A 234 5.69 -1.08 -18.52
N THR A 235 6.01 -0.67 -19.74
CA THR A 235 5.80 0.72 -20.20
C THR A 235 4.34 1.10 -20.43
N GLU A 236 3.43 0.12 -20.48
CA GLU A 236 1.98 0.23 -20.59
C GLU A 236 1.33 -0.86 -19.73
N GLN A 237 0.14 -0.64 -19.19
CA GLN A 237 -0.47 -1.56 -18.21
C GLN A 237 -0.58 -3.00 -18.73
N ILE A 238 -0.19 -3.97 -17.89
CA ILE A 238 -0.43 -5.41 -18.11
C ILE A 238 -1.84 -5.74 -17.64
N VAL A 239 -2.56 -6.56 -18.40
CA VAL A 239 -3.94 -6.95 -18.08
C VAL A 239 -4.07 -8.47 -18.00
N ILE A 240 -4.59 -8.95 -16.89
CA ILE A 240 -4.97 -10.35 -16.66
C ILE A 240 -6.49 -10.34 -16.48
N GLU A 241 -7.24 -10.70 -17.52
CA GLU A 241 -8.71 -10.61 -17.54
C GLU A 241 -9.40 -11.96 -17.78
N ASN A 242 -10.42 -12.23 -16.96
CA ASN A 242 -11.30 -13.38 -17.05
C ASN A 242 -10.54 -14.72 -17.04
N CYS A 243 -9.43 -14.77 -16.28
CA CYS A 243 -8.64 -15.98 -16.08
C CYS A 243 -9.22 -16.84 -14.95
N THR A 244 -9.27 -18.16 -15.12
CA THR A 244 -9.98 -19.07 -14.20
C THR A 244 -9.11 -20.22 -13.73
N CYS A 245 -9.24 -20.60 -12.46
CA CYS A 245 -8.53 -21.75 -11.89
C CYS A 245 -9.45 -22.66 -11.08
N ASP A 246 -9.50 -23.97 -11.39
CA ASP A 246 -10.25 -24.95 -10.58
C ASP A 246 -9.56 -25.26 -9.24
N GLY A 247 -8.31 -24.81 -9.07
CA GLY A 247 -7.59 -24.78 -7.80
C GLY A 247 -7.30 -23.34 -7.36
N TYR A 248 -6.01 -22.98 -7.32
CA TYR A 248 -5.53 -21.74 -6.69
C TYR A 248 -5.00 -20.70 -7.69
N GLY A 249 -5.21 -19.41 -7.42
CA GLY A 249 -4.68 -18.34 -8.27
C GLY A 249 -5.40 -18.24 -9.61
N GLY A 250 -6.59 -17.63 -9.65
CA GLY A 250 -7.36 -17.45 -10.88
C GLY A 250 -6.59 -16.66 -11.95
N GLY A 251 -5.94 -15.56 -11.55
CA GLY A 251 -4.97 -14.84 -12.38
C GLY A 251 -3.57 -15.45 -12.31
N ILE A 252 -2.90 -15.27 -11.16
CA ILE A 252 -1.55 -15.76 -10.88
C ILE A 252 -1.55 -16.73 -9.70
N TYR A 253 -0.85 -17.85 -9.86
CA TYR A 253 -0.28 -18.61 -8.75
C TYR A 253 1.23 -18.37 -8.70
N CYS A 254 1.77 -17.99 -7.54
CA CYS A 254 3.22 -17.86 -7.37
C CYS A 254 3.76 -18.50 -6.08
N SER A 255 4.94 -19.13 -6.18
CA SER A 255 5.73 -19.57 -5.03
C SER A 255 7.14 -18.99 -5.08
N ILE A 256 7.62 -18.50 -3.94
CA ILE A 256 8.77 -17.60 -3.84
C ILE A 256 9.68 -18.12 -2.73
N ARG A 257 10.89 -18.56 -3.09
CA ARG A 257 11.84 -19.22 -2.18
C ARG A 257 13.29 -18.79 -2.37
N ASN A 258 14.07 -18.94 -1.30
CA ASN A 258 15.54 -18.82 -1.24
C ASN A 258 16.06 -17.54 -1.91
N ASN A 259 15.73 -16.36 -1.38
CA ASN A 259 16.02 -15.04 -1.99
C ASN A 259 15.38 -14.76 -3.37
N GLY A 260 14.45 -15.61 -3.82
CA GLY A 260 13.65 -15.36 -5.02
C GLY A 260 12.79 -14.09 -4.89
N GLN A 261 12.66 -13.35 -5.97
CA GLN A 261 12.02 -12.03 -6.00
C GLN A 261 10.97 -11.95 -7.12
N ILE A 262 9.79 -11.42 -6.80
CA ILE A 262 8.74 -11.07 -7.78
C ILE A 262 8.35 -9.61 -7.58
N SER A 263 8.54 -8.79 -8.61
CA SER A 263 8.03 -7.42 -8.69
C SER A 263 6.89 -7.33 -9.70
N LEU A 264 5.69 -6.99 -9.22
CA LEU A 264 4.51 -6.71 -10.02
C LEU A 264 4.30 -5.19 -10.08
N ASN A 265 4.45 -4.59 -11.26
CA ASN A 265 4.26 -3.15 -11.48
C ASN A 265 3.20 -2.93 -12.55
N ASN A 266 2.27 -2.00 -12.33
CA ASN A 266 1.24 -1.60 -13.28
C ASN A 266 0.51 -2.81 -13.94
N ILE A 267 -0.05 -3.68 -13.09
CA ILE A 267 -0.82 -4.85 -13.50
C ILE A 267 -2.27 -4.71 -13.03
N LYS A 268 -3.22 -4.85 -13.96
CA LYS A 268 -4.66 -4.94 -13.68
C LYS A 268 -5.14 -6.39 -13.78
N PHE A 269 -5.71 -6.88 -12.69
CA PHE A 269 -6.46 -8.12 -12.62
C PHE A 269 -7.96 -7.78 -12.72
N SER A 270 -8.66 -8.40 -13.67
CA SER A 270 -10.08 -8.14 -13.96
C SER A 270 -10.84 -9.46 -14.00
N LYS A 271 -11.80 -9.66 -13.09
CA LYS A 271 -12.74 -10.80 -13.14
C LYS A 271 -12.06 -12.19 -13.12
N CYS A 272 -10.91 -12.30 -12.46
CA CYS A 272 -10.22 -13.58 -12.30
C CYS A 272 -10.91 -14.42 -11.22
N ASN A 273 -11.20 -15.69 -11.49
CA ASN A 273 -11.94 -16.59 -10.58
C ASN A 273 -11.07 -17.80 -10.16
N SER A 274 -11.12 -18.18 -8.89
CA SER A 274 -10.52 -19.41 -8.37
C SER A 274 -11.54 -20.22 -7.58
N GLN A 275 -11.63 -21.53 -7.82
CA GLN A 275 -12.50 -22.43 -7.05
C GLN A 275 -11.89 -22.81 -5.68
N GLY A 276 -10.57 -22.64 -5.54
CA GLY A 276 -9.87 -22.49 -4.26
C GLY A 276 -9.60 -21.02 -3.93
N SER A 277 -8.52 -20.78 -3.18
CA SER A 277 -8.12 -19.45 -2.71
C SER A 277 -7.38 -18.60 -3.75
N GLY A 278 -7.46 -17.26 -3.64
CA GLY A 278 -6.72 -16.31 -4.47
C GLY A 278 -7.35 -16.10 -5.85
N GLY A 279 -8.44 -15.33 -5.95
CA GLY A 279 -9.13 -15.09 -7.22
C GLY A 279 -8.25 -14.36 -8.24
N GLY A 280 -7.60 -13.27 -7.84
CA GLY A 280 -6.58 -12.59 -8.63
C GLY A 280 -5.20 -13.22 -8.47
N ILE A 281 -4.71 -13.30 -7.23
CA ILE A 281 -3.36 -13.78 -6.88
C ILE A 281 -3.44 -14.81 -5.73
N TYR A 282 -2.74 -15.92 -5.86
CA TYR A 282 -2.37 -16.81 -4.76
C TYR A 282 -0.85 -16.85 -4.61
N ALA A 283 -0.31 -16.51 -3.44
CA ALA A 283 1.13 -16.47 -3.19
C ALA A 283 1.57 -17.31 -1.98
N ILE A 284 2.70 -18.01 -2.13
CA ILE A 284 3.45 -18.64 -1.05
C ILE A 284 4.83 -17.98 -0.95
N ILE A 285 5.16 -17.42 0.22
CA ILE A 285 6.42 -16.72 0.49
C ILE A 285 7.17 -17.46 1.61
N GLU A 286 8.33 -18.03 1.28
CA GLU A 286 9.14 -18.88 2.16
C GLU A 286 10.64 -18.55 1.99
N SER A 287 11.48 -18.76 3.01
CA SER A 287 12.95 -18.69 2.95
C SER A 287 13.54 -17.49 2.18
N GLU A 288 13.49 -16.28 2.75
CA GLU A 288 14.00 -15.02 2.16
C GLU A 288 13.29 -14.62 0.84
N GLY A 289 12.19 -15.28 0.47
CA GLY A 289 11.37 -14.93 -0.69
C GLY A 289 10.70 -13.56 -0.57
N GLN A 290 10.57 -12.85 -1.69
CA GLN A 290 10.11 -11.46 -1.75
C GLN A 290 9.00 -11.25 -2.81
N LEU A 291 7.89 -10.63 -2.41
CA LEU A 291 6.81 -10.18 -3.29
C LEU A 291 6.56 -8.68 -3.10
N THR A 292 6.51 -7.93 -4.18
CA THR A 292 6.16 -6.50 -4.19
C THR A 292 5.09 -6.20 -5.24
N LEU A 293 4.02 -5.52 -4.83
CA LEU A 293 3.02 -4.90 -5.71
C LEU A 293 3.20 -3.37 -5.63
N ASP A 294 3.39 -2.72 -6.78
CA ASP A 294 3.83 -1.33 -6.89
C ASP A 294 3.28 -0.67 -8.16
N ASN A 295 3.48 0.65 -8.30
CA ASN A 295 3.15 1.44 -9.50
C ASN A 295 1.75 1.14 -10.08
N GLN A 296 0.69 1.54 -9.37
CA GLN A 296 -0.71 1.47 -9.81
C GLN A 296 -1.18 0.06 -10.23
N CYS A 297 -0.88 -0.95 -9.44
CA CYS A 297 -1.54 -2.25 -9.60
C CYS A 297 -3.03 -2.16 -9.22
N GLU A 298 -3.88 -2.96 -9.86
CA GLU A 298 -5.33 -2.98 -9.59
C GLU A 298 -5.85 -4.43 -9.57
N LEU A 299 -6.66 -4.77 -8.56
CA LEU A 299 -7.47 -5.99 -8.54
C LEU A 299 -8.94 -5.60 -8.49
N TYR A 300 -9.68 -6.04 -9.51
CA TYR A 300 -11.06 -5.63 -9.76
C TYR A 300 -11.95 -6.83 -10.08
N GLN A 301 -13.02 -7.00 -9.29
CA GLN A 301 -14.01 -8.07 -9.47
C GLN A 301 -13.44 -9.50 -9.46
N CYS A 302 -12.29 -9.72 -8.81
CA CYS A 302 -11.72 -11.05 -8.65
C CYS A 302 -12.50 -11.86 -7.60
N GLU A 303 -12.64 -13.17 -7.80
CA GLU A 303 -13.51 -14.03 -7.00
C GLU A 303 -12.80 -15.32 -6.57
N SER A 304 -12.96 -15.72 -5.31
CA SER A 304 -12.45 -17.00 -4.79
C SER A 304 -13.54 -17.77 -4.05
N HIS A 305 -13.72 -19.06 -4.34
CA HIS A 305 -14.51 -19.97 -3.49
C HIS A 305 -13.69 -20.58 -2.34
N GLY A 306 -12.40 -20.23 -2.25
CA GLY A 306 -11.59 -20.31 -1.03
C GLY A 306 -11.52 -18.96 -0.31
N ASN A 307 -10.36 -18.65 0.26
CA ASN A 307 -10.06 -17.36 0.92
C ASN A 307 -9.31 -16.42 -0.04
N GLY A 308 -9.39 -15.11 0.18
CA GLY A 308 -8.63 -14.13 -0.62
C GLY A 308 -9.23 -13.92 -2.01
N GLY A 309 -10.36 -13.21 -2.09
CA GLY A 309 -11.06 -12.95 -3.37
C GLY A 309 -10.18 -12.19 -4.38
N GLY A 310 -9.52 -11.13 -3.92
CA GLY A 310 -8.45 -10.48 -4.68
C GLY A 310 -7.13 -11.24 -4.55
N ILE A 311 -6.60 -11.30 -3.32
CA ILE A 311 -5.28 -11.85 -3.01
C ILE A 311 -5.38 -12.85 -1.85
N TYR A 312 -4.75 -14.01 -1.99
CA TYR A 312 -4.40 -14.89 -0.87
C TYR A 312 -2.88 -14.97 -0.70
N ILE A 313 -2.38 -14.69 0.50
CA ILE A 313 -0.96 -14.79 0.87
C ILE A 313 -0.80 -15.84 1.98
N ARG A 314 0.15 -16.76 1.81
CA ARG A 314 0.70 -17.62 2.87
C ARG A 314 2.19 -17.33 3.07
N ILE A 315 2.58 -16.95 4.28
CA ILE A 315 3.97 -16.66 4.65
C ILE A 315 4.47 -17.65 5.71
N ASN A 316 5.74 -18.07 5.61
CA ASN A 316 6.44 -18.74 6.70
C ASN A 316 7.40 -17.77 7.41
N PHE A 317 7.07 -17.39 8.65
CA PHE A 317 7.84 -16.42 9.44
C PHE A 317 9.08 -17.01 10.13
N THR A 318 9.29 -18.34 10.05
CA THR A 318 10.50 -18.98 10.61
C THR A 318 11.79 -18.69 9.84
N ALA A 319 11.69 -17.95 8.73
CA ALA A 319 12.79 -17.35 8.00
C ALA A 319 12.45 -15.88 7.70
N GLN A 320 13.44 -15.11 7.25
CA GLN A 320 13.18 -13.80 6.66
C GLN A 320 12.31 -13.93 5.39
N PHE A 321 11.67 -12.85 4.98
CA PHE A 321 10.85 -12.75 3.77
C PHE A 321 10.64 -11.26 3.44
N LEU A 322 9.88 -10.94 2.39
CA LEU A 322 9.40 -9.58 2.15
C LEU A 322 8.03 -9.59 1.46
N PHE A 323 7.05 -8.88 2.00
CA PHE A 323 5.74 -8.68 1.36
C PHE A 323 5.32 -7.20 1.45
N LEU A 324 5.30 -6.53 0.29
CA LEU A 324 5.03 -5.10 0.18
C LEU A 324 3.86 -4.81 -0.77
N ILE A 325 2.91 -4.00 -0.31
CA ILE A 325 1.92 -3.32 -1.16
C ILE A 325 2.18 -1.81 -1.05
N LYS A 326 2.74 -1.23 -2.11
CA LYS A 326 3.21 0.16 -2.15
C LYS A 326 2.29 1.12 -2.91
N ASP A 327 1.62 0.61 -3.93
CA ASP A 327 0.58 1.32 -4.68
C ASP A 327 -0.30 0.27 -5.36
N THR A 328 -1.40 -0.09 -4.72
CA THR A 328 -2.36 -1.07 -5.26
C THR A 328 -3.79 -0.79 -4.82
N LEU A 329 -4.69 -0.79 -5.80
CA LEU A 329 -6.13 -0.68 -5.63
C LEU A 329 -6.78 -2.08 -5.62
N ILE A 330 -7.55 -2.42 -4.59
CA ILE A 330 -8.24 -3.73 -4.45
C ILE A 330 -9.72 -3.47 -4.19
N HIS A 331 -10.59 -3.70 -5.18
CA HIS A 331 -12.00 -3.35 -5.08
C HIS A 331 -12.97 -4.29 -5.82
N GLN A 332 -14.16 -4.45 -5.25
CA GLN A 332 -15.22 -5.36 -5.74
C GLN A 332 -14.82 -6.84 -5.79
N CYS A 333 -13.71 -7.22 -5.16
CA CYS A 333 -13.28 -8.62 -5.07
C CYS A 333 -14.11 -9.37 -4.01
N THR A 334 -14.37 -10.66 -4.23
CA THR A 334 -15.29 -11.46 -3.42
C THR A 334 -14.69 -12.79 -2.99
N SER A 335 -14.74 -13.10 -1.68
CA SER A 335 -14.45 -14.42 -1.13
C SER A 335 -15.75 -15.10 -0.70
N LEU A 336 -16.10 -16.19 -1.39
CA LEU A 336 -17.30 -17.00 -1.18
C LEU A 336 -16.97 -18.23 -0.32
N ASN A 337 -17.98 -18.78 0.37
CA ASN A 337 -17.89 -20.14 0.90
C ASN A 337 -17.72 -21.14 -0.24
N SER A 338 -16.89 -22.16 -0.04
CA SER A 338 -16.79 -23.25 -1.00
C SER A 338 -18.05 -24.12 -0.99
N THR A 339 -18.51 -24.51 -2.17
CA THR A 339 -19.54 -25.55 -2.31
C THR A 339 -18.98 -26.96 -2.10
N ASN A 340 -17.65 -27.11 -1.98
CA ASN A 340 -17.02 -28.41 -1.71
C ASN A 340 -17.16 -28.78 -0.23
N SER A 341 -18.03 -29.75 0.06
CA SER A 341 -18.27 -30.27 1.41
C SER A 341 -17.11 -31.06 2.03
N SER A 342 -15.98 -31.24 1.33
CA SER A 342 -14.76 -31.80 1.93
C SER A 342 -13.89 -30.76 2.64
N LEU A 343 -14.10 -29.47 2.38
CA LEU A 343 -13.34 -28.39 3.02
C LEU A 343 -13.92 -28.07 4.40
N SER A 344 -13.02 -27.75 5.33
CA SER A 344 -13.36 -27.30 6.66
C SER A 344 -13.70 -25.80 6.68
N TYR A 345 -14.41 -25.36 7.73
CA TYR A 345 -14.87 -23.97 7.89
C TYR A 345 -13.80 -22.88 7.66
N PRO A 346 -12.52 -23.02 8.10
CA PRO A 346 -11.48 -22.02 7.91
C PRO A 346 -11.02 -21.83 6.46
N GLU A 347 -11.28 -22.80 5.57
CA GLU A 347 -10.65 -22.89 4.24
C GLU A 347 -11.36 -22.09 3.13
N SER A 348 -12.45 -21.37 3.43
CA SER A 348 -13.17 -20.52 2.45
C SER A 348 -13.92 -19.35 3.08
N GLY A 349 -14.24 -18.31 2.29
CA GLY A 349 -15.12 -17.20 2.67
C GLY A 349 -14.49 -16.09 3.53
N PHE A 350 -13.18 -16.11 3.78
CA PHE A 350 -12.45 -15.06 4.51
C PHE A 350 -11.58 -14.19 3.59
N GLY A 351 -11.52 -12.88 3.86
CA GLY A 351 -10.64 -11.95 3.14
C GLY A 351 -11.12 -11.67 1.71
N GLY A 352 -12.10 -10.79 1.56
CA GLY A 352 -12.69 -10.49 0.25
C GLY A 352 -11.71 -9.81 -0.72
N GLY A 353 -11.00 -8.80 -0.24
CA GLY A 353 -9.88 -8.18 -0.96
C GLY A 353 -8.57 -8.94 -0.75
N LEU A 354 -8.15 -9.12 0.51
CA LEU A 354 -6.89 -9.77 0.89
C LEU A 354 -7.09 -10.73 2.09
N PHE A 355 -6.58 -11.96 1.97
CA PHE A 355 -6.33 -12.87 3.09
C PHE A 355 -4.81 -13.03 3.30
N LEU A 356 -4.32 -12.86 4.52
CA LEU A 356 -2.91 -13.06 4.89
C LEU A 356 -2.80 -14.07 6.03
N GLY A 357 -2.20 -15.24 5.75
CA GLY A 357 -1.97 -16.31 6.72
C GLY A 357 -0.48 -16.53 7.00
N GLY A 358 -0.11 -16.58 8.28
CA GLY A 358 1.26 -16.76 8.76
C GLY A 358 1.49 -18.06 9.54
N LEU A 359 2.64 -18.69 9.29
CA LEU A 359 3.15 -19.83 10.05
C LEU A 359 4.34 -19.41 10.91
N GLY A 360 4.30 -19.74 12.22
CA GLY A 360 5.31 -19.28 13.19
C GLY A 360 4.96 -17.94 13.85
N ASP A 361 5.96 -17.36 14.52
CA ASP A 361 5.90 -16.06 15.20
C ASP A 361 6.52 -14.98 14.29
N TYR A 362 5.94 -13.78 14.22
CA TYR A 362 6.44 -12.65 13.42
C TYR A 362 6.99 -11.54 14.32
N ASP A 363 8.04 -10.83 13.87
CA ASP A 363 8.50 -9.62 14.54
C ASP A 363 8.28 -8.37 13.66
N PRO A 364 7.29 -7.52 14.00
CA PRO A 364 7.02 -6.28 13.28
C PRO A 364 8.21 -5.32 13.18
N SER A 365 9.19 -5.40 14.10
CA SER A 365 10.41 -4.55 14.06
C SER A 365 11.29 -4.76 12.82
N THR A 366 11.00 -5.79 12.03
CA THR A 366 11.69 -6.11 10.78
C THR A 366 11.13 -5.39 9.55
N GLU A 367 9.95 -4.75 9.64
CA GLU A 367 9.23 -4.10 8.53
C GLU A 367 9.01 -5.00 7.28
N MET A 368 9.10 -6.33 7.42
CA MET A 368 8.97 -7.28 6.30
C MET A 368 7.54 -7.46 5.76
N ILE A 369 6.54 -6.90 6.44
CA ILE A 369 5.16 -6.71 5.96
C ILE A 369 4.87 -5.20 5.97
N ASP A 370 4.55 -4.64 4.81
CA ASP A 370 4.08 -3.25 4.69
C ASP A 370 2.91 -3.17 3.71
N LEU A 371 1.75 -2.76 4.23
CA LEU A 371 0.50 -2.58 3.47
C LEU A 371 0.10 -1.10 3.35
N ARG A 372 0.97 -0.13 3.67
CA ARG A 372 0.66 1.32 3.64
C ARG A 372 0.15 1.80 2.27
N GLY A 373 0.59 1.18 1.19
CA GLY A 373 0.17 1.49 -0.18
C GLY A 373 -1.11 0.80 -0.65
N MET A 374 -1.83 0.11 0.24
CA MET A 374 -3.05 -0.63 -0.09
C MET A 374 -4.30 0.27 -0.01
N ASN A 375 -4.91 0.55 -1.15
CA ASN A 375 -6.24 1.15 -1.23
C ASN A 375 -7.29 0.05 -1.42
N ILE A 376 -8.14 -0.19 -0.43
CA ILE A 376 -8.99 -1.40 -0.37
C ILE A 376 -10.41 -1.04 0.07
N TYR A 377 -11.41 -1.26 -0.80
CA TYR A 377 -12.81 -0.88 -0.54
C TYR A 377 -13.82 -1.68 -1.36
N ASN A 378 -15.09 -1.70 -0.93
CA ASN A 378 -16.22 -2.36 -1.61
C ASN A 378 -16.00 -3.84 -1.96
N ASN A 379 -15.10 -4.54 -1.25
CA ASN A 379 -14.91 -5.98 -1.38
C ASN A 379 -15.95 -6.73 -0.51
N SER A 380 -16.11 -8.03 -0.74
CA SER A 380 -17.09 -8.86 -0.03
C SER A 380 -16.47 -10.17 0.46
N ALA A 381 -16.86 -10.61 1.65
CA ALA A 381 -16.47 -11.88 2.22
C ALA A 381 -17.69 -12.53 2.87
N ASP A 382 -17.96 -13.78 2.49
CA ASP A 382 -19.06 -14.61 2.98
C ASP A 382 -19.02 -14.86 4.50
N LYS A 383 -17.85 -14.67 5.13
CA LYS A 383 -17.64 -14.73 6.58
C LYS A 383 -17.13 -13.39 7.13
N TYR A 384 -15.82 -13.19 7.18
CA TYR A 384 -15.18 -12.09 7.91
C TYR A 384 -14.02 -11.46 7.14
N GLY A 385 -13.76 -10.18 7.42
CA GLY A 385 -12.74 -9.39 6.73
C GLY A 385 -13.13 -9.13 5.29
N GLN A 386 -14.17 -8.32 5.07
CA GLN A 386 -14.62 -7.99 3.70
C GLN A 386 -13.49 -7.39 2.86
N ASN A 387 -12.70 -6.48 3.43
CA ASN A 387 -11.48 -5.98 2.81
C ASN A 387 -10.28 -6.87 3.16
N LEU A 388 -9.98 -7.06 4.46
CA LEU A 388 -8.78 -7.73 4.94
C LEU A 388 -9.11 -8.77 6.02
N TYR A 389 -8.54 -9.98 5.92
CA TYR A 389 -8.51 -10.96 7.00
C TYR A 389 -7.09 -11.45 7.29
N ILE A 390 -6.62 -11.31 8.53
CA ILE A 390 -5.27 -11.70 8.98
C ILE A 390 -5.31 -12.88 9.97
N VAL A 391 -4.52 -13.91 9.69
CA VAL A 391 -4.27 -15.05 10.58
C VAL A 391 -2.78 -15.09 10.93
N MET A 392 -2.41 -14.57 12.10
CA MET A 392 -1.07 -14.75 12.67
C MET A 392 -1.09 -14.59 14.19
N ARG A 393 -0.17 -15.26 14.90
CA ARG A 393 -0.04 -15.16 16.37
C ARG A 393 0.14 -13.71 16.82
N ASP A 394 1.04 -12.98 16.15
CA ASP A 394 1.46 -11.62 16.48
C ASP A 394 0.56 -10.51 15.90
N VAL A 395 -0.68 -10.81 15.47
CA VAL A 395 -1.54 -9.82 14.78
C VAL A 395 -1.76 -8.56 15.61
N VAL A 396 -1.87 -8.69 16.93
CA VAL A 396 -1.97 -7.56 17.87
C VAL A 396 -0.69 -6.72 17.86
N ARG A 397 0.49 -7.35 17.89
CA ARG A 397 1.79 -6.66 17.85
C ARG A 397 2.01 -5.95 16.51
N LEU A 398 1.58 -6.56 15.40
CA LEU A 398 1.62 -5.94 14.07
C LEU A 398 0.69 -4.71 13.97
N CYS A 399 -0.52 -4.79 14.51
CA CYS A 399 -1.42 -3.62 14.59
C CYS A 399 -0.82 -2.50 15.47
N GLN A 400 -0.16 -2.86 16.57
CA GLN A 400 0.47 -1.92 17.52
C GLN A 400 1.83 -1.40 17.06
N TYR A 401 2.33 -1.79 15.89
CA TYR A 401 3.61 -1.34 15.36
C TYR A 401 3.46 -0.15 14.40
N GLY A 402 4.41 0.78 14.45
CA GLY A 402 4.27 2.10 13.80
C GLY A 402 3.25 2.99 14.52
N ILE A 403 2.68 3.96 13.79
CA ILE A 403 1.67 4.89 14.31
C ILE A 403 0.29 4.45 13.80
N LEU A 404 -0.64 4.21 14.74
CA LEU A 404 -2.07 3.97 14.46
C LEU A 404 -2.32 2.92 13.35
N GLY A 405 -1.56 1.83 13.34
CA GLY A 405 -1.79 0.68 12.45
C GLY A 405 -1.37 0.89 11.00
N GLU A 406 -0.48 1.86 10.72
CA GLU A 406 -0.06 2.23 9.35
C GLU A 406 0.31 1.04 8.46
N PHE A 407 1.09 0.08 8.98
CA PHE A 407 1.56 -1.10 8.26
C PHE A 407 0.45 -2.09 7.85
N VAL A 408 -0.77 -1.92 8.37
CA VAL A 408 -1.90 -2.85 8.21
C VAL A 408 -3.10 -2.21 7.51
N LYS A 409 -3.47 -1.00 7.92
CA LYS A 409 -4.81 -0.45 7.62
C LYS A 409 -4.96 0.10 6.20
N GLY A 410 -3.86 0.45 5.53
CA GLY A 410 -3.89 1.05 4.19
C GLY A 410 -4.75 2.32 4.17
N TYR A 411 -5.72 2.39 3.24
CA TYR A 411 -6.65 3.52 3.11
C TYR A 411 -7.86 3.50 4.07
N TYR A 412 -7.91 2.57 5.04
CA TYR A 412 -8.98 2.54 6.04
C TYR A 412 -8.93 3.77 6.96
N SER A 413 -10.11 4.37 7.20
CA SER A 413 -10.25 5.59 7.99
C SER A 413 -10.95 5.30 9.32
N ASP A 414 -10.20 5.38 10.42
CA ASP A 414 -10.68 5.09 11.77
C ASP A 414 -11.96 5.89 12.09
N GLY A 415 -12.98 5.24 12.65
CA GLY A 415 -14.27 5.83 12.99
C GLY A 415 -15.17 6.26 11.81
N VAL A 416 -14.72 6.12 10.57
CA VAL A 416 -15.46 6.48 9.34
C VAL A 416 -15.73 5.25 8.46
N SER A 417 -14.72 4.40 8.29
CA SER A 417 -14.83 3.09 7.64
C SER A 417 -15.60 2.10 8.53
N ASN A 418 -16.03 0.98 7.95
CA ASN A 418 -16.80 -0.02 8.68
C ASN A 418 -15.87 -1.02 9.39
N GLN A 419 -15.96 -1.11 10.73
CA GLN A 419 -15.21 -2.04 11.58
C GLN A 419 -15.31 -3.54 11.20
N TYR A 420 -16.24 -3.94 10.33
CA TYR A 420 -16.32 -5.30 9.80
C TYR A 420 -15.37 -5.58 8.61
N GLU A 421 -14.77 -4.54 8.03
CA GLU A 421 -13.91 -4.63 6.84
C GLU A 421 -12.53 -5.26 7.11
N LEU A 422 -11.88 -4.92 8.23
CA LEU A 422 -10.51 -5.36 8.58
C LEU A 422 -10.55 -6.22 9.85
N TRP A 423 -10.37 -7.54 9.70
CA TRP A 423 -10.49 -8.53 10.78
C TRP A 423 -9.23 -9.38 10.91
N GLY A 424 -9.04 -10.00 12.08
CA GLY A 424 -8.01 -11.01 12.24
C GLY A 424 -8.09 -11.78 13.56
N ILE A 425 -7.21 -12.76 13.69
CA ILE A 425 -7.20 -13.74 14.78
C ILE A 425 -5.77 -14.08 15.19
N SER A 426 -5.52 -14.11 16.51
CA SER A 426 -4.18 -14.32 17.11
C SER A 426 -3.73 -15.79 17.11
N LEU A 427 -3.85 -16.46 15.96
CA LEU A 427 -3.52 -17.87 15.77
C LEU A 427 -2.47 -18.09 14.68
N ASP A 428 -1.70 -19.17 14.83
CA ASP A 428 -0.92 -19.75 13.73
C ASP A 428 -1.87 -20.27 12.64
N LEU A 429 -1.53 -20.09 11.36
CA LEU A 429 -2.34 -20.56 10.24
C LEU A 429 -2.64 -22.08 10.30
N SER A 430 -1.70 -22.89 10.81
CA SER A 430 -1.94 -24.34 11.03
C SER A 430 -2.97 -24.62 12.13
N THR A 431 -3.06 -23.75 13.14
CA THR A 431 -4.04 -23.84 14.24
C THR A 431 -5.39 -23.30 13.81
N PHE A 432 -5.43 -22.21 13.04
CA PHE A 432 -6.64 -21.69 12.41
C PHE A 432 -7.29 -22.73 11.49
N ASN A 433 -6.51 -23.33 10.58
CA ASN A 433 -6.97 -24.37 9.65
C ASN A 433 -7.45 -25.67 10.33
N SER A 434 -7.17 -25.86 11.63
CA SER A 434 -7.64 -27.00 12.43
C SER A 434 -8.64 -26.62 13.53
N SER A 435 -9.03 -25.35 13.60
CA SER A 435 -9.97 -24.83 14.60
C SER A 435 -11.44 -25.04 14.20
N SER A 436 -12.29 -25.16 15.22
CA SER A 436 -13.75 -25.21 15.02
C SER A 436 -14.32 -23.82 14.66
N PRO A 437 -15.49 -23.73 14.02
CA PRO A 437 -16.19 -22.47 13.80
C PRO A 437 -16.32 -21.65 15.08
N GLN A 438 -16.72 -22.30 16.18
CA GLN A 438 -16.95 -21.65 17.47
C GLN A 438 -15.65 -21.12 18.10
N THR A 439 -14.52 -21.79 17.86
CA THR A 439 -13.20 -21.32 18.31
C THR A 439 -12.77 -20.06 17.55
N ILE A 440 -12.98 -20.04 16.23
CA ILE A 440 -12.67 -18.87 15.40
C ILE A 440 -13.58 -17.70 15.75
N GLU A 441 -14.90 -17.92 15.78
CA GLU A 441 -15.93 -16.92 16.09
C GLU A 441 -15.77 -16.29 17.49
N GLN A 442 -15.08 -16.96 18.42
CA GLN A 442 -14.79 -16.45 19.78
C GLN A 442 -13.42 -15.76 19.92
N GLN A 443 -12.49 -15.91 18.96
CA GLN A 443 -11.10 -15.44 19.08
C GLN A 443 -10.68 -14.43 18.02
N GLN A 444 -11.41 -14.35 16.90
CA GLN A 444 -11.23 -13.30 15.90
C GLN A 444 -11.86 -11.98 16.37
N GLN A 445 -11.39 -10.85 15.83
CA GLN A 445 -11.87 -9.51 16.17
C GLN A 445 -11.62 -8.50 15.03
N PRO A 446 -12.34 -7.35 15.02
CA PRO A 446 -11.91 -6.17 14.27
C PRO A 446 -10.48 -5.77 14.62
N LEU A 447 -9.73 -5.24 13.64
CA LEU A 447 -8.35 -4.79 13.87
C LEU A 447 -8.24 -3.35 14.41
N GLU A 448 -9.22 -2.48 14.13
CA GLU A 448 -9.22 -1.07 14.56
C GLU A 448 -8.98 -0.86 16.07
N PRO A 449 -9.63 -1.61 16.99
CA PRO A 449 -9.36 -1.47 18.43
C PRO A 449 -7.95 -1.88 18.88
N LEU A 450 -7.16 -2.54 18.01
CA LEU A 450 -5.83 -3.04 18.36
C LEU A 450 -4.74 -2.00 18.16
N TRP A 451 -4.91 -1.07 17.22
CA TRP A 451 -3.97 0.03 16.96
C TRP A 451 -4.33 1.36 17.64
N GLY A 452 -5.50 1.43 18.28
CA GLY A 452 -5.91 2.57 19.11
C GLY A 452 -4.94 2.82 20.26
N THR A 453 -4.12 3.86 20.15
CA THR A 453 -3.19 4.25 21.22
C THR A 453 -3.90 5.17 22.21
N LEU A 454 -4.31 4.62 23.35
CA LEU A 454 -4.94 5.40 24.42
C LEU A 454 -3.93 6.33 25.09
N GLY A 455 -4.23 7.64 25.06
CA GLY A 455 -3.45 8.67 25.74
C GLY A 455 -3.71 8.67 27.25
N ILE A 456 -2.68 8.98 28.04
CA ILE A 456 -2.80 9.14 29.50
C ILE A 456 -2.68 10.62 29.82
N LEU A 457 -3.66 11.18 30.54
CA LEU A 457 -3.68 12.59 30.93
C LEU A 457 -3.35 12.72 32.42
N ASN A 458 -2.21 13.35 32.73
CA ASN A 458 -1.73 13.50 34.10
C ASN A 458 -2.19 14.82 34.73
N ARG A 459 -2.13 15.92 33.97
CA ARG A 459 -2.47 17.26 34.43
C ARG A 459 -2.93 18.16 33.30
N THR A 460 -3.88 19.04 33.59
CA THR A 460 -4.31 20.11 32.67
C THR A 460 -4.37 21.45 33.37
N GLN A 461 -4.04 22.52 32.64
CA GLN A 461 -4.27 23.89 33.08
C GLN A 461 -4.61 24.81 31.90
N VAL A 462 -5.30 25.91 32.19
CA VAL A 462 -5.54 26.99 31.22
C VAL A 462 -5.11 28.33 31.82
N ILE A 463 -4.33 29.08 31.05
CA ILE A 463 -3.99 30.47 31.32
C ILE A 463 -5.04 31.34 30.63
N VAL A 464 -5.71 32.17 31.42
CA VAL A 464 -6.79 33.07 30.97
C VAL A 464 -6.24 34.51 30.94
N ASN A 465 -6.08 35.04 29.74
CA ASN A 465 -5.61 36.41 29.48
C ASN A 465 -6.54 37.07 28.45
N VAL A 466 -7.69 37.55 28.91
CA VAL A 466 -8.76 38.11 28.05
C VAL A 466 -8.37 39.41 27.33
N SER A 467 -7.33 40.08 27.84
CA SER A 467 -6.67 41.27 27.29
C SER A 467 -5.85 40.98 26.03
N ASN A 468 -5.32 39.76 25.88
CA ASN A 468 -4.50 39.37 24.74
C ASN A 468 -5.34 39.31 23.44
N PRO A 469 -4.93 39.95 22.32
CA PRO A 469 -5.68 39.84 21.06
C PRO A 469 -5.80 38.41 20.51
N ASN A 470 -4.79 37.55 20.70
CA ASN A 470 -4.76 36.16 20.23
C ASN A 470 -4.29 35.22 21.35
N GLY A 471 -4.93 34.06 21.53
CA GLY A 471 -4.62 33.13 22.63
C GLY A 471 -5.14 33.65 23.97
N LYS A 472 -6.46 33.88 24.06
CA LYS A 472 -7.13 34.35 25.29
C LYS A 472 -7.28 33.27 26.33
N LEU A 473 -7.41 32.02 25.85
CA LEU A 473 -7.24 30.81 26.63
C LEU A 473 -6.01 30.10 26.05
N ILE A 474 -4.99 29.86 26.86
CA ILE A 474 -3.83 29.02 26.50
C ILE A 474 -3.89 27.77 27.36
N PHE A 475 -4.22 26.65 26.73
CA PHE A 475 -4.29 25.35 27.37
C PHE A 475 -2.91 24.69 27.35
N GLN A 476 -2.51 24.16 28.49
CA GLN A 476 -1.29 23.38 28.68
C GLN A 476 -1.68 22.07 29.35
N ILE A 477 -1.32 20.95 28.74
CA ILE A 477 -1.62 19.61 29.21
C ILE A 477 -0.33 18.78 29.30
N GLU A 478 -0.28 17.90 30.28
CA GLU A 478 0.86 17.05 30.61
C GLU A 478 0.34 15.60 30.74
N GLY A 479 1.04 14.65 30.14
CA GLY A 479 0.53 13.29 29.96
C GLY A 479 1.52 12.36 29.27
N GLN A 480 1.06 11.22 28.77
CA GLN A 480 1.87 10.23 28.06
C GLN A 480 1.10 9.67 26.87
N LYS A 481 1.81 9.06 25.90
CA LYS A 481 1.21 8.45 24.70
C LYS A 481 0.35 9.42 23.88
N MET A 482 0.76 10.68 23.81
CA MET A 482 0.12 11.72 23.01
C MET A 482 0.81 11.80 21.64
N ILE A 483 0.06 11.62 20.55
CA ILE A 483 0.63 11.47 19.20
C ILE A 483 0.57 12.81 18.44
N GLN A 484 1.73 13.28 17.97
CA GLN A 484 1.88 14.56 17.28
C GLN A 484 1.04 14.59 16.00
N GLY A 485 0.21 15.62 15.85
CA GLY A 485 -0.72 15.79 14.72
C GLY A 485 -2.07 15.08 14.89
N TYR A 486 -2.14 14.04 15.73
CA TYR A 486 -3.34 13.23 15.96
C TYR A 486 -4.03 13.52 17.30
N LEU A 487 -3.36 14.18 18.25
CA LEU A 487 -3.91 14.50 19.56
C LEU A 487 -5.12 15.44 19.47
N ASN A 488 -6.25 14.95 19.99
CA ASN A 488 -7.48 15.68 20.23
C ASN A 488 -7.71 15.84 21.74
N VAL A 489 -8.33 16.95 22.14
CA VAL A 489 -8.63 17.31 23.53
C VAL A 489 -10.11 17.65 23.63
N LYS A 490 -10.85 16.92 24.47
CA LYS A 490 -12.26 17.18 24.78
C LYS A 490 -12.36 17.93 26.10
N ILE A 491 -13.07 19.05 26.10
CA ILE A 491 -13.30 19.95 27.24
C ILE A 491 -14.83 20.05 27.44
N PHE A 492 -15.31 19.92 28.67
CA PHE A 492 -16.75 19.92 28.96
C PHE A 492 -17.05 20.40 30.39
N GLU A 493 -18.26 20.90 30.65
CA GLU A 493 -18.70 21.24 32.00
C GLU A 493 -18.94 19.97 32.82
N LEU A 494 -18.14 19.75 33.86
CA LEU A 494 -18.25 18.56 34.72
C LEU A 494 -19.33 18.74 35.80
N ARG A 495 -19.41 19.94 36.40
CA ARG A 495 -20.44 20.36 37.37
C ARG A 495 -20.37 21.85 37.67
N ASP A 496 -21.39 22.36 38.37
CA ASP A 496 -21.30 23.66 39.06
C ASP A 496 -20.33 23.61 40.25
N LYS A 497 -19.76 24.77 40.58
CA LYS A 497 -18.97 24.99 41.80
C LYS A 497 -19.88 25.13 43.02
N THR A 498 -19.43 24.65 44.17
CA THR A 498 -20.11 24.92 45.45
C THR A 498 -19.87 26.36 45.89
N GLN A 499 -20.73 26.89 46.75
CA GLN A 499 -20.50 28.22 47.34
C GLN A 499 -19.20 28.26 48.15
N GLU A 500 -18.79 27.15 48.77
CA GLU A 500 -17.53 27.06 49.52
C GLU A 500 -16.31 27.16 48.60
N GLU A 501 -16.35 26.52 47.42
CA GLU A 501 -15.31 26.63 46.39
C GLU A 501 -15.20 28.08 45.86
N ILE A 502 -16.33 28.71 45.57
CA ILE A 502 -16.40 30.11 45.11
C ILE A 502 -15.87 31.05 46.20
N ASP A 503 -16.27 30.86 47.45
CA ASP A 503 -15.79 31.66 48.59
C ASP A 503 -14.30 31.43 48.86
N GLN A 504 -13.78 30.22 48.65
CA GLN A 504 -12.37 29.89 48.81
C GLN A 504 -11.51 30.48 47.69
N GLU A 505 -11.94 30.41 46.43
CA GLU A 505 -11.29 31.11 45.32
C GLU A 505 -11.29 32.63 45.54
N GLN A 506 -12.40 33.22 46.00
CA GLN A 506 -12.43 34.65 46.35
C GLN A 506 -11.49 35.01 47.52
N LYS A 507 -11.32 34.12 48.52
CA LYS A 507 -10.33 34.29 49.59
C LYS A 507 -8.91 34.18 49.06
N GLU A 508 -8.63 33.23 48.16
CA GLU A 508 -7.32 33.09 47.52
C GLU A 508 -6.97 34.26 46.61
N ILE A 509 -7.92 34.77 45.83
CA ILE A 509 -7.75 35.97 45.00
C ILE A 509 -7.43 37.18 45.89
N LYS A 510 -8.21 37.41 46.96
CA LYS A 510 -7.91 38.47 47.95
C LYS A 510 -6.55 38.28 48.64
N TYR A 511 -6.15 37.04 48.93
CA TYR A 511 -4.86 36.74 49.54
C TYR A 511 -3.68 36.93 48.57
N LYS A 512 -3.80 36.49 47.31
CA LYS A 512 -2.83 36.76 46.24
C LYS A 512 -2.71 38.26 45.96
N HIS A 513 -3.83 38.97 45.90
CA HIS A 513 -3.87 40.44 45.75
C HIS A 513 -3.12 41.13 46.90
N ASN A 514 -3.43 40.80 48.17
CA ASN A 514 -2.70 41.32 49.34
C ASN A 514 -1.20 40.95 49.34
N LYS A 515 -0.84 39.76 48.85
CA LYS A 515 0.56 39.30 48.74
C LYS A 515 1.32 39.99 47.60
N ASN A 516 0.63 40.38 46.54
CA ASN A 516 1.17 41.16 45.43
C ASN A 516 1.32 42.65 45.82
N ILE A 517 0.39 43.22 46.59
CA ILE A 517 0.55 44.54 47.24
C ILE A 517 1.83 44.58 48.11
N LEU A 518 2.16 43.48 48.80
CA LEU A 518 3.41 43.40 49.58
C LEU A 518 4.67 43.30 48.70
N LYS A 519 4.56 42.87 47.44
CA LYS A 519 5.67 42.79 46.47
C LYS A 519 5.83 44.06 45.62
N SER A 520 4.77 44.79 45.33
CA SER A 520 4.81 46.00 44.47
C SER A 520 5.64 47.16 45.04
N LEU A 521 5.96 47.12 46.34
CA LEU A 521 6.85 48.07 47.01
C LEU A 521 8.33 48.05 46.53
N LYS A 522 8.72 47.22 45.55
CA LYS A 522 10.05 47.28 44.92
C LYS A 522 10.05 47.10 43.38
N ARG A 523 10.38 48.20 42.70
CA ARG A 523 10.68 48.41 41.26
C ARG A 523 9.47 48.44 40.30
N ASN A 524 9.22 49.65 39.81
CA ASN A 524 8.36 49.96 38.65
C ASN A 524 9.13 49.84 37.32
N SER A 525 8.43 50.18 36.23
CA SER A 525 8.89 50.58 34.90
C SER A 525 9.42 49.50 33.94
N GLN A 526 8.48 48.77 33.33
CA GLN A 526 8.28 48.83 31.87
C GLN A 526 6.85 49.38 31.61
N GLN A 527 6.57 49.96 30.43
CA GLN A 527 5.21 50.37 30.04
C GLN A 527 4.98 50.21 28.51
N THR A 528 4.47 49.04 28.16
CA THR A 528 3.33 48.72 27.26
C THR A 528 2.87 49.58 26.04
N VAL A 529 2.75 48.88 24.88
CA VAL A 529 1.61 48.88 23.90
C VAL A 529 1.46 50.24 23.12
N ILE A 530 0.52 50.64 22.21
CA ILE A 530 -0.84 50.25 21.75
C ILE A 530 -1.04 50.46 20.21
N ILE A 531 -2.02 49.75 19.63
CA ILE A 531 -2.49 49.74 18.21
C ILE A 531 -3.60 50.80 17.95
N PRO A 532 -4.09 51.08 16.71
CA PRO A 532 -5.40 50.47 16.31
C PRO A 532 -5.77 50.32 14.79
N LYS A 533 -6.41 49.17 14.45
CA LYS A 533 -7.53 48.96 13.45
C LYS A 533 -7.27 49.22 11.92
N GLN A 534 -8.07 48.76 10.92
CA GLN A 534 -9.39 48.08 10.84
C GLN A 534 -9.65 47.33 9.49
N GLN A 535 -10.54 46.30 9.47
CA GLN A 535 -11.48 45.87 8.35
C GLN A 535 -10.93 45.25 7.01
N THR A 536 -11.60 44.40 6.20
CA THR A 536 -12.91 43.65 6.24
C THR A 536 -12.91 42.38 5.31
N GLU A 537 -13.88 41.45 5.48
CA GLU A 537 -14.47 40.48 4.49
C GLU A 537 -13.56 39.44 3.77
N ASN A 538 -14.01 38.24 3.37
CA ASN A 538 -15.33 37.82 2.86
C ASN A 538 -15.64 36.29 3.09
N GLN A 539 -16.83 35.81 2.69
CA GLN A 539 -17.32 34.42 2.90
C GLN A 539 -17.34 33.56 1.61
N GLN A 540 -17.23 32.23 1.74
CA GLN A 540 -18.12 31.28 1.05
C GLN A 540 -18.13 29.90 1.72
N GLN A 541 -19.16 29.08 1.44
CA GLN A 541 -19.54 27.89 2.21
C GLN A 541 -20.06 26.80 1.26
N VAL A 542 -19.70 25.54 1.52
CA VAL A 542 -20.21 24.35 0.81
C VAL A 542 -20.74 23.35 1.83
N SER A 543 -21.91 22.76 1.56
CA SER A 543 -22.63 21.88 2.48
C SER A 543 -22.78 20.47 1.92
N ILE A 544 -22.49 19.44 2.72
CA ILE A 544 -22.87 18.05 2.47
C ILE A 544 -23.72 17.56 3.65
N SER A 545 -24.78 16.81 3.35
CA SER A 545 -25.79 16.39 4.32
C SER A 545 -25.35 15.16 5.13
N SER A 546 -25.29 15.28 6.46
CA SER A 546 -25.18 14.14 7.36
C SER A 546 -26.53 13.40 7.48
N ASN A 547 -26.50 12.06 7.48
CA ASN A 547 -27.68 11.21 7.59
C ASN A 547 -27.51 10.27 8.80
N SER A 548 -27.85 10.77 9.99
CA SER A 548 -27.43 10.20 11.27
C SER A 548 -28.34 9.06 11.77
N ARG A 549 -27.79 7.85 11.89
CA ARG A 549 -28.33 6.77 12.74
C ARG A 549 -27.22 6.01 13.46
N ILE A 550 -26.75 6.55 14.57
CA ILE A 550 -25.97 5.84 15.59
C ILE A 550 -26.55 6.20 16.95
N GLU A 551 -27.13 5.24 17.65
CA GLU A 551 -27.58 5.42 19.04
C GLU A 551 -26.39 5.25 19.99
N ARG A 552 -25.59 6.31 20.19
CA ARG A 552 -24.63 6.36 21.30
C ARG A 552 -25.38 6.74 22.58
N ASN A 553 -25.22 5.93 23.64
CA ASN A 553 -25.68 6.26 25.00
C ASN A 553 -24.77 7.34 25.62
N LEU A 554 -24.85 8.57 25.10
CA LEU A 554 -24.07 9.70 25.57
C LEU A 554 -24.60 10.23 26.91
N ARG A 555 -23.73 10.34 27.91
CA ARG A 555 -23.84 11.43 28.89
C ARG A 555 -23.50 12.73 28.16
N ILE A 556 -24.52 13.41 27.65
CA ILE A 556 -24.36 14.75 27.08
C ILE A 556 -24.06 15.69 28.24
N TYR A 557 -22.80 16.11 28.35
CA TYR A 557 -22.42 17.22 29.20
C TYR A 557 -22.75 18.53 28.48
N ASP A 558 -23.26 19.53 29.20
CA ASP A 558 -23.50 20.85 28.63
C ASP A 558 -22.16 21.49 28.20
N ASN A 559 -22.17 22.14 27.02
CA ASN A 559 -21.01 22.81 26.43
C ASN A 559 -19.75 21.92 26.25
N GLU A 560 -19.88 20.78 25.57
CA GLU A 560 -18.74 20.01 25.07
C GLU A 560 -18.02 20.72 23.90
N ILE A 561 -16.68 20.72 23.91
CA ILE A 561 -15.79 21.18 22.83
C ILE A 561 -14.72 20.13 22.58
N ILE A 562 -14.46 19.77 21.32
CA ILE A 562 -13.30 18.97 20.90
C ILE A 562 -12.37 19.85 20.06
N TYR A 563 -11.10 19.96 20.48
CA TYR A 563 -10.04 20.69 19.79
C TYR A 563 -8.94 19.70 19.33
N PRO A 564 -8.42 19.76 18.09
CA PRO A 564 -8.86 20.62 16.98
C PRO A 564 -10.31 20.34 16.52
N PRO A 565 -11.02 21.31 15.91
CA PRO A 565 -12.27 21.07 15.20
C PRO A 565 -12.06 20.30 13.89
N GLU A 566 -13.09 19.61 13.41
CA GLU A 566 -13.04 18.75 12.20
C GLU A 566 -12.94 19.53 10.89
N ASP A 567 -13.27 20.82 10.91
CA ASP A 567 -13.22 21.71 9.73
C ASP A 567 -11.79 22.14 9.34
N GLY A 568 -10.77 21.70 10.08
CA GLY A 568 -9.38 22.05 9.84
C GLY A 568 -9.04 23.52 10.13
N SER A 569 -9.92 24.27 10.81
CA SER A 569 -9.75 25.71 11.03
C SER A 569 -8.65 26.08 12.04
N SER A 570 -8.03 25.11 12.72
CA SER A 570 -6.93 25.32 13.66
C SER A 570 -5.73 24.41 13.40
N ILE A 571 -4.54 24.90 13.76
CA ILE A 571 -3.29 24.13 13.71
C ILE A 571 -3.38 22.94 14.68
N PRO A 572 -2.91 21.73 14.29
CA PRO A 572 -2.81 20.58 15.20
C PRO A 572 -1.99 20.90 16.45
N ILE A 573 -2.35 20.27 17.57
CA ILE A 573 -1.68 20.50 18.86
C ILE A 573 -0.19 20.14 18.72
N GLN A 574 0.68 21.00 19.25
CA GLN A 574 2.12 20.77 19.30
C GLN A 574 2.50 20.10 20.63
N ILE A 575 3.34 19.08 20.56
CA ILE A 575 3.72 18.20 21.67
C ILE A 575 5.25 18.20 21.80
N GLU A 576 5.74 18.41 23.02
CA GLU A 576 7.15 18.30 23.39
C GLU A 576 7.34 17.04 24.25
N GLY A 577 8.24 16.14 23.83
CA GLY A 577 8.56 14.87 24.50
C GLY A 577 8.28 13.63 23.63
N GLU A 578 8.99 12.54 23.93
CA GLU A 578 8.84 11.25 23.24
C GLU A 578 7.61 10.48 23.75
N ILE A 579 7.00 9.65 22.90
CA ILE A 579 5.74 8.92 23.20
C ILE A 579 5.83 8.03 24.45
N GLU A 580 7.00 7.43 24.71
CA GLU A 580 7.29 6.58 25.88
C GLU A 580 7.60 7.38 27.16
N SER A 581 7.63 8.71 27.08
CA SER A 581 8.01 9.62 28.19
C SER A 581 6.81 10.41 28.74
N GLU A 582 7.04 11.29 29.71
CA GLU A 582 6.07 12.33 30.05
C GLU A 582 6.21 13.49 29.06
N GLN A 583 5.13 13.74 28.32
CA GLN A 583 5.02 14.71 27.25
C GLN A 583 4.21 15.92 27.72
N THR A 584 4.52 17.09 27.18
CA THR A 584 3.71 18.31 27.37
C THR A 584 3.14 18.77 26.04
N ALA A 585 1.95 19.35 26.04
CA ALA A 585 1.32 19.85 24.82
C ALA A 585 0.59 21.17 25.09
N GLN A 586 0.63 22.09 24.12
CA GLN A 586 0.05 23.42 24.25
C GLN A 586 -0.77 23.82 23.02
N PHE A 587 -1.94 24.42 23.26
CA PHE A 587 -2.79 25.01 22.23
C PHE A 587 -3.51 26.26 22.74
N GLY A 588 -3.98 27.12 21.82
CA GLY A 588 -4.59 28.41 22.14
C GLY A 588 -5.96 28.57 21.50
N MET A 589 -6.91 29.15 22.24
CA MET A 589 -8.24 29.48 21.73
C MET A 589 -8.50 30.99 21.84
N ASN A 590 -9.15 31.55 20.81
CA ASN A 590 -9.51 32.96 20.72
C ASN A 590 -10.90 33.27 21.27
N ASP A 591 -11.85 32.33 21.17
CA ASP A 591 -13.12 32.46 21.90
C ASP A 591 -12.99 31.90 23.32
N TYR A 592 -13.56 32.65 24.24
CA TYR A 592 -13.54 32.46 25.70
C TYR A 592 -14.93 32.64 26.32
N LYS A 593 -15.96 33.02 25.53
CA LYS A 593 -17.30 33.36 26.05
C LYS A 593 -18.03 32.14 26.63
N TRP A 594 -17.73 30.96 26.11
CA TRP A 594 -18.22 29.67 26.61
C TRP A 594 -17.61 29.29 27.98
N PHE A 595 -16.47 29.88 28.37
CA PHE A 595 -15.65 29.41 29.49
C PHE A 595 -16.01 30.09 30.83
N ASN A 596 -17.12 29.67 31.44
CA ASN A 596 -17.62 30.22 32.71
C ASN A 596 -16.91 29.65 33.95
N TYR A 597 -15.58 29.76 33.99
CA TYR A 597 -14.74 29.24 35.09
C TYR A 597 -15.06 29.80 36.49
N LYS A 598 -15.86 30.87 36.59
CA LYS A 598 -16.26 31.49 37.86
C LYS A 598 -17.41 30.74 38.55
N GLN A 599 -18.15 29.92 37.81
CA GLN A 599 -19.30 29.16 38.32
C GLN A 599 -19.21 27.67 38.00
N LYS A 600 -18.42 27.28 37.00
CA LYS A 600 -18.30 25.89 36.51
C LYS A 600 -16.95 25.27 36.85
N VAL A 601 -16.96 23.96 37.05
CA VAL A 601 -15.79 23.09 37.03
C VAL A 601 -15.76 22.37 35.68
N TYR A 602 -14.64 22.44 34.97
CA TYR A 602 -14.46 21.79 33.67
C TYR A 602 -13.61 20.53 33.81
N GLY A 603 -14.00 19.47 33.10
CA GLY A 603 -13.21 18.26 32.91
C GLY A 603 -12.49 18.28 31.55
N ILE A 604 -11.35 17.59 31.47
CA ILE A 604 -10.66 17.31 30.20
C ILE A 604 -10.31 15.82 30.10
N VAL A 605 -10.44 15.30 28.89
CA VAL A 605 -9.93 14.00 28.42
C VAL A 605 -9.32 14.16 27.02
N ILE A 606 -8.44 13.25 26.61
CA ILE A 606 -7.69 13.29 25.34
C ILE A 606 -7.97 12.06 24.48
N SER A 607 -7.65 12.14 23.18
CA SER A 607 -7.79 11.03 22.25
C SER A 607 -6.82 11.17 21.07
N ASN A 608 -6.19 10.09 20.63
CA ASN A 608 -5.38 10.07 19.41
C ASN A 608 -6.16 9.58 18.18
N ASP A 609 -7.35 9.00 18.36
CA ASP A 609 -8.21 8.47 17.29
C ASP A 609 -9.50 9.32 17.08
N ARG A 610 -9.78 10.28 17.98
CA ARG A 610 -11.01 11.10 18.04
C ARG A 610 -12.29 10.31 18.37
N ILE A 611 -12.17 9.03 18.72
CA ILE A 611 -13.27 8.10 19.01
C ILE A 611 -13.31 7.81 20.51
N ILE A 612 -12.22 7.28 21.05
CA ILE A 612 -12.07 6.88 22.45
C ILE A 612 -11.34 8.00 23.19
N PHE A 613 -12.01 8.59 24.17
CA PHE A 613 -11.47 9.69 24.96
C PHE A 613 -11.12 9.22 26.37
N THR A 614 -9.83 9.32 26.70
CA THR A 614 -9.22 8.82 27.92
C THR A 614 -8.60 9.93 28.76
N GLY A 615 -8.53 9.72 30.07
CA GLY A 615 -8.01 10.71 31.01
C GLY A 615 -6.93 10.12 31.90
N LYS A 616 -7.14 10.24 33.21
CA LYS A 616 -6.30 9.66 34.24
C LYS A 616 -6.10 8.16 34.01
N ASP A 617 -4.88 7.68 34.20
CA ASP A 617 -4.48 6.27 34.09
C ASP A 617 -4.81 5.60 32.73
N GLY A 618 -5.20 6.37 31.71
CA GLY A 618 -5.65 5.87 30.40
C GLY A 618 -7.10 5.38 30.35
N LEU A 619 -7.91 5.66 31.38
CA LEU A 619 -9.31 5.21 31.47
C LEU A 619 -10.29 6.17 30.79
N THR A 620 -11.42 5.64 30.31
CA THR A 620 -12.59 6.44 29.86
C THR A 620 -13.47 6.89 31.03
N ILE A 621 -14.38 7.84 30.78
CA ILE A 621 -15.32 8.38 31.80
C ILE A 621 -16.42 7.35 32.12
N GLU A 622 -16.69 6.45 31.18
CA GLU A 622 -17.58 5.30 31.28
C GLU A 622 -17.01 4.21 32.23
N GLU A 623 -15.68 4.03 32.26
CA GLU A 623 -14.98 3.08 33.14
C GLU A 623 -14.75 3.65 34.55
N ASP A 624 -14.26 4.88 34.67
CA ASP A 624 -14.19 5.62 35.93
C ASP A 624 -14.70 7.06 35.75
N ALA A 625 -15.74 7.42 36.50
CA ALA A 625 -16.27 8.79 36.54
C ALA A 625 -15.24 9.84 37.02
N ASN A 626 -14.12 9.40 37.62
CA ASN A 626 -13.00 10.24 38.04
C ASN A 626 -11.84 10.29 37.03
N ALA A 627 -11.95 9.63 35.86
CA ALA A 627 -10.92 9.66 34.83
C ALA A 627 -10.71 11.07 34.24
N ALA A 628 -11.77 11.89 34.18
CA ALA A 628 -11.68 13.27 33.68
C ALA A 628 -10.79 14.16 34.56
N ILE A 629 -9.70 14.69 34.00
CA ILE A 629 -8.79 15.57 34.73
C ILE A 629 -9.40 16.96 34.89
N LEU A 630 -9.46 17.44 36.13
CA LEU A 630 -9.99 18.75 36.48
C LEU A 630 -9.12 19.88 35.91
N LEU A 631 -9.72 20.76 35.11
CA LEU A 631 -9.02 21.88 34.49
C LEU A 631 -8.63 22.95 35.52
N LYS A 632 -7.32 23.05 35.79
CA LYS A 632 -6.76 24.08 36.67
C LYS A 632 -6.73 25.44 35.97
N VAL A 633 -7.43 26.43 36.51
CA VAL A 633 -7.49 27.77 35.92
C VAL A 633 -6.44 28.71 36.54
N ILE A 634 -5.71 29.42 35.69
CA ILE A 634 -4.73 30.45 36.05
C ILE A 634 -5.18 31.75 35.38
N ILE A 635 -5.29 32.83 36.14
CA ILE A 635 -5.67 34.16 35.62
C ILE A 635 -4.41 35.02 35.58
N GLU A 636 -4.14 35.65 34.44
CA GLU A 636 -3.19 36.76 34.34
C GLU A 636 -3.94 38.09 34.44
N GLU A 637 -3.70 38.82 35.52
CA GLU A 637 -4.14 40.21 35.68
C GLU A 637 -2.91 41.12 35.62
N GLU A 638 -2.89 42.09 34.71
CA GLU A 638 -1.91 43.19 34.78
C GLU A 638 -2.16 44.03 36.04
N ALA A 639 -1.09 44.58 36.62
CA ALA A 639 -1.21 45.43 37.80
C ALA A 639 -1.86 46.77 37.41
N ALA A 640 -2.99 47.10 38.04
CA ALA A 640 -3.65 48.39 37.82
C ALA A 640 -2.76 49.56 38.27
N ASP A 641 -2.49 50.49 37.35
CA ASP A 641 -1.82 51.75 37.66
C ASP A 641 -2.69 52.58 38.63
N VAL A 642 -2.09 53.01 39.75
CA VAL A 642 -2.79 53.73 40.81
C VAL A 642 -2.61 55.24 40.61
N GLU A 643 -3.53 55.87 39.89
CA GLU A 643 -3.70 57.32 39.96
C GLU A 643 -4.23 57.70 41.37
N SER A 644 -3.65 58.74 41.97
CA SER A 644 -4.03 59.22 43.29
C SER A 644 -4.49 60.68 43.23
N GLU A 645 -5.79 60.90 43.43
CA GLU A 645 -6.37 62.23 43.50
C GLU A 645 -5.92 62.99 44.76
N ILE A 646 -5.37 64.20 44.59
CA ILE A 646 -5.33 65.23 45.64
C ILE A 646 -5.59 66.60 45.01
N GLY A 647 -6.60 67.32 45.54
CA GLY A 647 -6.50 68.79 45.67
C GLY A 647 -6.84 69.64 44.45
N SER A 648 -8.15 69.77 44.21
CA SER A 648 -8.85 70.90 43.60
C SER A 648 -8.42 72.31 44.10
N PRO A 649 -8.88 73.46 43.54
CA PRO A 649 -10.01 73.61 42.60
C PRO A 649 -9.92 74.65 41.45
N GLN A 650 -10.95 74.59 40.59
CA GLN A 650 -11.76 75.70 40.06
C GLN A 650 -11.52 76.31 38.65
N LYS A 651 -12.66 76.32 37.91
CA LYS A 651 -13.16 77.25 36.89
C LYS A 651 -12.93 77.00 35.39
N ASP A 652 -13.96 76.38 34.82
CA ASP A 652 -14.88 76.99 33.84
C ASP A 652 -14.45 77.16 32.37
N VAL A 653 -15.12 76.34 31.52
CA VAL A 653 -15.84 76.73 30.29
C VAL A 653 -15.15 76.63 28.91
N GLU A 654 -15.69 75.67 28.13
CA GLU A 654 -15.91 75.62 26.66
C GLU A 654 -14.80 75.30 25.62
N LYS A 655 -15.00 74.11 25.00
CA LYS A 655 -15.19 73.82 23.56
C LYS A 655 -14.06 74.03 22.52
N GLU A 656 -13.98 73.02 21.62
CA GLU A 656 -13.81 73.10 20.14
C GLU A 656 -12.56 73.81 19.55
N GLU A 657 -11.92 73.36 18.46
CA GLU A 657 -11.93 72.07 17.75
C GLU A 657 -10.66 71.95 16.87
N GLN A 658 -10.25 70.72 16.52
CA GLN A 658 -9.51 70.32 15.29
C GLN A 658 -8.07 70.82 14.93
N GLU A 659 -7.39 69.91 14.21
CA GLU A 659 -6.37 70.08 13.13
C GLU A 659 -4.96 70.67 13.39
N LYS A 660 -4.03 69.75 13.71
CA LYS A 660 -2.82 69.39 12.94
C LYS A 660 -1.94 70.49 12.26
N GLY A 661 -0.70 70.57 12.74
CA GLY A 661 0.53 70.74 11.94
C GLY A 661 1.68 70.02 12.67
N LEU A 662 2.44 69.07 12.10
CA LEU A 662 3.40 69.17 10.98
C LEU A 662 4.62 70.05 11.34
N ALA A 663 5.89 69.60 11.36
CA ALA A 663 6.49 68.26 11.35
C ALA A 663 8.00 68.38 11.73
N LEU A 664 8.74 67.25 11.67
CA LEU A 664 10.18 67.08 11.91
C LEU A 664 10.66 67.31 13.36
N GLY A 665 11.52 66.46 13.95
CA GLY A 665 11.96 65.13 13.50
C GLY A 665 13.37 64.76 13.95
N PHE A 666 13.57 63.53 14.43
CA PHE A 666 14.88 62.89 14.50
C PHE A 666 14.76 61.40 14.15
N ILE A 667 15.68 60.93 13.30
CA ILE A 667 15.90 59.52 12.95
C ILE A 667 17.29 59.14 13.46
N VAL A 668 17.53 57.82 13.61
CA VAL A 668 18.78 57.08 13.88
C VAL A 668 18.75 56.38 15.24
N GLY A 669 18.75 55.05 15.20
CA GLY A 669 18.81 54.19 16.39
C GLY A 669 18.54 52.71 16.10
N ILE A 670 17.41 52.39 15.46
CA ILE A 670 16.87 51.01 15.44
C ILE A 670 17.19 50.23 14.14
N ALA A 671 17.46 50.90 13.01
CA ALA A 671 17.62 50.26 11.70
C ALA A 671 18.82 49.30 11.57
N VAL A 672 19.81 49.36 12.47
CA VAL A 672 21.05 48.56 12.38
C VAL A 672 20.88 47.16 12.96
N GLY A 673 20.00 46.97 13.96
CA GLY A 673 19.83 45.69 14.65
C GLY A 673 19.21 44.59 13.78
N ALA A 674 18.16 44.93 13.03
CA ALA A 674 17.41 43.96 12.21
C ALA A 674 18.27 43.34 11.08
N LEU A 675 19.09 44.16 10.40
CA LEU A 675 19.96 43.70 9.32
C LEU A 675 21.05 42.74 9.80
N ALA A 676 21.58 42.92 11.02
CA ALA A 676 22.59 42.02 11.58
C ALA A 676 22.04 40.60 11.84
N ILE A 677 20.78 40.49 12.29
CA ILE A 677 20.12 39.21 12.56
C ILE A 677 19.83 38.47 11.24
N VAL A 678 19.32 39.17 10.22
CA VAL A 678 19.08 38.57 8.90
C VAL A 678 20.39 38.10 8.25
N ALA A 679 21.47 38.87 8.37
CA ALA A 679 22.79 38.48 7.87
C ALA A 679 23.34 37.23 8.60
N MET A 680 23.20 37.14 9.92
CA MET A 680 23.54 35.94 10.71
C MET A 680 22.82 34.69 10.20
N ILE A 681 21.50 34.77 10.01
CA ILE A 681 20.67 33.64 9.56
C ILE A 681 21.10 33.17 8.16
N ILE A 682 21.35 34.09 7.23
CA ILE A 682 21.82 33.77 5.88
C ILE A 682 23.20 33.09 5.91
N ILE A 683 24.12 33.55 6.76
CA ILE A 683 25.45 32.91 6.92
C ILE A 683 25.33 31.49 7.47
N ILE A 684 24.47 31.27 8.48
CA ILE A 684 24.23 29.93 9.06
C ILE A 684 23.68 28.96 8.00
N ILE A 685 22.72 29.40 7.18
CA ILE A 685 22.14 28.59 6.09
C ILE A 685 23.21 28.24 5.04
N ILE A 686 24.06 29.21 4.65
CA ILE A 686 25.14 28.97 3.67
C ILE A 686 26.18 27.98 4.22
N VAL A 687 26.56 28.09 5.50
CA VAL A 687 27.50 27.16 6.15
C VAL A 687 26.91 25.75 6.26
N ALA A 688 25.64 25.62 6.67
CA ALA A 688 24.97 24.32 6.73
C ALA A 688 24.90 23.64 5.35
N PHE A 689 24.56 24.40 4.30
CA PHE A 689 24.50 23.90 2.92
C PHE A 689 25.88 23.51 2.38
N ALA A 690 26.94 24.26 2.74
CA ALA A 690 28.31 23.92 2.37
C ALA A 690 28.80 22.63 3.05
N VAL A 691 28.54 22.47 4.36
CA VAL A 691 28.90 21.25 5.11
C VAL A 691 28.15 20.03 4.58
N SER A 692 26.85 20.16 4.32
CA SER A 692 26.04 19.09 3.71
C SER A 692 26.56 18.64 2.34
N LYS A 693 27.34 19.47 1.64
CA LYS A 693 27.92 19.19 0.32
C LYS A 693 29.41 18.82 0.36
N MET A 694 29.95 18.58 1.55
CA MET A 694 31.25 17.95 1.78
C MET A 694 31.14 16.62 2.55
N MET A 695 29.91 16.17 2.81
CA MET A 695 29.55 14.88 3.43
C MET A 695 28.78 13.95 2.46
N GLN A 696 28.78 14.30 1.16
CA GLN A 696 28.39 13.50 0.01
C GLN A 696 29.57 13.50 -0.98
#